data_AF-A0A2V6RY79-F1
#
_entry.id   AF-A0A2V6RY79-F1
#
_cell.length_a   1.000
_cell.length_b   1.000
_cell.length_c   1.000
_cell.angle_alpha   90.00
_cell.angle_beta   90.00
_cell.angle_gamma   90.00
#
_symmetry.space_group_name_H-M   'P 1'
#
loop_
_entity.id
_entity.type
_entity.pdbx_description
1 polymer ?
#
loop_
_entity_poly.entity_id
_entity_poly.type
_entity_poly.pdbx_seq_one_letter_code
_entity_poly.pdbx_strand_id
1 'polypeptide(L)'
;MSLSRETVQTLVTGEHGDPFAVLGPHAAANGVIVRVFLPGAVEVSVVPLDAGSLSHPLKPLHPAGLWEGELPGRLPVAYRVRASYGGGHTVEIEDPYRFPPTLSGFDLHLLGEGTHYRIYDKLGAHAATLEGVVGVIFAVWAPNAKRVSVVGDWNGWDGRSHPLRLHPGNGIWELFLPGVPEGARYKFEIVSRSGAPLALKSDPYAFGFEPDEPRTASVVERLDGFAWGDGAWLAERGRRQALDAPMSVYEVHLGSWRRMPQEGDRFLTYQELGDQLADYATEMAFTHVELLPVMEHPFYGSWGYQTIGYHAPTRRYGRPHDFMAFVDRLHRRGIGVLLDWVPAHFPMDSHGLAYFDGTYLYEHADPREREHPDWGTRVFNFGRREVANFLLGNALFWLERYHVDGLRVDAVASMIYRDYSRKAGEWIPNVFGGRENLEAIAFLKRLNEVVYGTHPGAVTVAEESTAWPMVSRPVHLGGLGFGLKWNMGWMHDVLEYMGNESIHRKYHHNRLTFGMLYAWTENFVLPLSHDEVVYGKRSLARKMPGDDWQRFANLRLLYGFMWAYPGKKLLFMGGEFGQSDEWNHDKSLDWHLLDQGPYHRGVQRLVADLNRQYRGRPSLHQLDCETAGFAWMDCSDADQSIVAFARFGRAPGDLTVCVCNFTPVPRHGYRVGVPRGGFYREILNTDSAYYGGSDLGNGGGVVGEAIPWHGQSHSVLLALPPLAAVWLAPSEA
;
A
#
# COMPACT_ATOMS: atom_id res chain seq x y z
N MET A 1 -11.07 2.88 52.98
CA MET A 1 -11.60 1.50 52.92
C MET A 1 -10.41 0.57 52.71
N SER A 2 -10.29 -0.50 53.51
CA SER A 2 -9.23 -1.50 53.31
C SER A 2 -9.52 -2.34 52.07
N LEU A 3 -8.50 -2.60 51.24
CA LEU A 3 -8.62 -3.51 50.09
C LEU A 3 -8.97 -4.93 50.55
N SER A 4 -9.79 -5.64 49.77
CA SER A 4 -10.05 -7.06 50.02
C SER A 4 -8.79 -7.88 49.74
N ARG A 5 -8.65 -9.05 50.39
CA ARG A 5 -7.52 -9.96 50.12
C ARG A 5 -7.47 -10.41 48.66
N GLU A 6 -8.64 -10.59 48.03
CA GLU A 6 -8.77 -10.97 46.64
C GLU A 6 -8.29 -9.85 45.70
N THR A 7 -8.65 -8.59 45.99
CA THR A 7 -8.16 -7.43 45.23
C THR A 7 -6.64 -7.29 45.31
N VAL A 8 -6.07 -7.48 46.51
CA VAL A 8 -4.60 -7.46 46.69
C VAL A 8 -3.96 -8.59 45.87
N GLN A 9 -4.49 -9.81 45.98
CA GLN A 9 -3.93 -10.97 45.29
C GLN A 9 -3.98 -10.81 43.76
N THR A 10 -5.13 -10.44 43.20
CA THR A 10 -5.31 -10.28 41.76
C THR A 10 -4.46 -9.13 41.20
N LEU A 11 -4.19 -8.08 41.98
CA LEU A 11 -3.30 -7.01 41.55
C LEU A 11 -1.84 -7.50 41.48
N VAL A 12 -1.35 -8.16 42.54
CA VAL A 12 0.06 -8.60 42.61
C VAL A 12 0.39 -9.77 41.68
N THR A 13 -0.61 -10.56 41.29
CA THR A 13 -0.46 -11.61 40.26
C THR A 13 -0.67 -11.10 38.83
N GLY A 14 -1.02 -9.82 38.64
CA GLY A 14 -1.26 -9.28 37.30
C GLY A 14 -2.56 -9.79 36.67
N GLU A 15 -3.61 -9.97 37.46
CA GLU A 15 -4.91 -10.45 37.00
C GLU A 15 -6.04 -9.41 37.15
N HIS A 16 -5.79 -8.29 37.82
CA HIS A 16 -6.80 -7.26 38.05
C HIS A 16 -7.17 -6.53 36.74
N GLY A 17 -8.47 -6.50 36.40
CA GLY A 17 -8.98 -5.91 35.15
C GLY A 17 -9.28 -4.41 35.19
N ASP A 18 -9.35 -3.81 36.37
CA ASP A 18 -9.60 -2.37 36.56
C ASP A 18 -8.56 -1.76 37.52
N PRO A 19 -7.32 -1.53 37.08
CA PRO A 19 -6.26 -1.03 37.96
C PRO A 19 -6.57 0.37 38.52
N PHE A 20 -7.31 1.22 37.79
CA PHE A 20 -7.65 2.58 38.22
C PHE A 20 -8.66 2.63 39.38
N ALA A 21 -9.45 1.57 39.58
CA ALA A 21 -10.28 1.44 40.78
C ALA A 21 -9.47 1.22 42.07
N VAL A 22 -8.18 0.88 41.96
CA VAL A 22 -7.33 0.50 43.10
C VAL A 22 -6.09 1.38 43.22
N LEU A 23 -5.33 1.53 42.14
CA LEU A 23 -4.08 2.29 42.05
C LEU A 23 -4.34 3.79 41.88
N GLY A 24 -3.32 4.59 42.15
CA GLY A 24 -3.39 6.04 42.08
C GLY A 24 -4.08 6.66 43.30
N PRO A 25 -4.52 7.93 43.18
CA PRO A 25 -5.13 8.67 44.27
C PRO A 25 -6.65 8.46 44.34
N HIS A 26 -7.16 8.12 45.53
CA HIS A 26 -8.57 7.84 45.82
C HIS A 26 -9.09 8.73 46.95
N ALA A 27 -10.30 9.25 46.82
CA ALA A 27 -10.93 10.03 47.89
C ALA A 27 -11.14 9.16 49.15
N ALA A 28 -10.79 9.71 50.30
CA ALA A 28 -10.97 9.07 51.61
C ALA A 28 -11.60 10.06 52.61
N ALA A 29 -12.08 9.55 53.75
CA ALA A 29 -12.79 10.38 54.75
C ALA A 29 -11.94 11.55 55.28
N ASN A 30 -10.61 11.36 55.40
CA ASN A 30 -9.68 12.32 55.98
C ASN A 30 -8.58 12.78 55.00
N GLY A 31 -8.80 12.68 53.69
CA GLY A 31 -7.81 13.08 52.69
C GLY A 31 -7.87 12.26 51.41
N VAL A 32 -6.70 11.94 50.88
CA VAL A 32 -6.52 11.11 49.68
C VAL A 32 -5.69 9.87 50.04
N ILE A 33 -6.18 8.68 49.72
CA ILE A 33 -5.37 7.45 49.79
C ILE A 33 -4.65 7.30 48.46
N VAL A 34 -3.33 7.15 48.50
CA VAL A 34 -2.51 6.82 47.33
C VAL A 34 -2.05 5.38 47.42
N ARG A 35 -2.24 4.63 46.32
CA ARG A 35 -1.76 3.26 46.18
C ARG A 35 -0.90 3.11 44.95
N VAL A 36 0.26 2.49 45.11
CA VAL A 36 1.20 2.25 44.02
C VAL A 36 1.69 0.81 44.04
N PHE A 37 1.91 0.26 42.85
CA PHE A 37 2.49 -1.06 42.67
C PHE A 37 3.87 -0.93 42.03
N LEU A 38 4.91 -1.16 42.83
CA LEU A 38 6.32 -1.04 42.46
C LEU A 38 7.07 -2.31 42.87
N PRO A 39 7.09 -3.35 42.02
CA PRO A 39 7.84 -4.58 42.28
C PRO A 39 9.31 -4.31 42.60
N GLY A 40 9.82 -4.93 43.66
CA GLY A 40 11.23 -4.83 44.06
C GLY A 40 11.62 -3.56 44.83
N ALA A 41 10.71 -2.60 45.02
CA ALA A 41 10.96 -1.45 45.89
C ALA A 41 11.06 -1.91 47.36
N VAL A 42 11.94 -1.28 48.14
CA VAL A 42 12.13 -1.54 49.57
C VAL A 42 11.59 -0.41 50.46
N GLU A 43 11.49 0.80 49.92
CA GLU A 43 10.90 1.95 50.60
C GLU A 43 10.20 2.81 49.54
N VAL A 44 9.00 3.30 49.87
CA VAL A 44 8.22 4.16 48.97
C VAL A 44 7.61 5.30 49.76
N SER A 45 7.67 6.51 49.21
CA SER A 45 7.02 7.70 49.75
C SER A 45 6.42 8.55 48.64
N VAL A 46 5.43 9.37 48.98
CA VAL A 46 4.82 10.32 48.07
C VAL A 46 5.27 11.74 48.40
N VAL A 47 5.64 12.50 47.37
CA VAL A 47 6.13 13.88 47.44
C VAL A 47 5.10 14.78 46.73
N PRO A 48 4.25 15.51 47.47
CA PRO A 48 3.31 16.46 46.86
C PRO A 48 4.04 17.59 46.14
N LEU A 49 3.56 17.99 44.97
CA LEU A 49 4.22 19.04 44.17
C LEU A 49 4.07 20.44 44.78
N ASP A 50 3.04 20.65 45.62
CA ASP A 50 2.68 21.91 46.26
C ASP A 50 3.24 22.08 47.68
N ALA A 51 3.72 21.01 48.32
CA ALA A 51 4.15 21.01 49.71
C ALA A 51 5.69 21.08 49.91
N GLY A 52 6.46 21.37 48.85
CA GLY A 52 7.92 21.45 48.92
C GLY A 52 8.59 20.07 49.09
N SER A 53 9.56 19.94 50.01
CA SER A 53 10.36 18.72 50.21
C SER A 53 9.76 17.70 51.22
N LEU A 54 8.52 17.91 51.65
CA LEU A 54 7.82 16.98 52.55
C LEU A 54 7.46 15.68 51.80
N SER A 55 7.96 14.54 52.27
CA SER A 55 7.61 13.21 51.76
C SER A 55 6.76 12.44 52.78
N HIS A 56 5.69 11.81 52.30
CA HIS A 56 4.80 10.97 53.10
C HIS A 56 5.10 9.49 52.83
N PRO A 57 5.63 8.72 53.81
CA PRO A 57 5.97 7.31 53.60
C PRO A 57 4.71 6.46 53.39
N LEU A 58 4.78 5.52 52.43
CA LEU A 58 3.74 4.53 52.19
C LEU A 58 4.03 3.25 52.98
N LYS A 59 2.98 2.62 53.49
CA LYS A 59 3.05 1.33 54.18
C LYS A 59 2.98 0.19 53.15
N PRO A 60 3.80 -0.87 53.30
CA PRO A 60 3.68 -2.04 52.43
C PRO A 60 2.38 -2.80 52.75
N LEU A 61 1.54 -3.00 51.74
CA LEU A 61 0.34 -3.85 51.82
C LEU A 61 0.64 -5.30 51.41
N HIS A 62 1.63 -5.53 50.55
CA HIS A 62 2.03 -6.86 50.11
C HIS A 62 3.52 -6.89 49.73
N PRO A 63 4.28 -7.96 50.07
CA PRO A 63 5.71 -8.06 49.78
C PRO A 63 6.07 -8.06 48.29
N ALA A 64 5.08 -8.29 47.41
CA ALA A 64 5.26 -8.18 45.95
C ALA A 64 5.41 -6.73 45.45
N GLY A 65 5.35 -5.73 46.34
CA GLY A 65 5.56 -4.32 46.00
C GLY A 65 4.28 -3.49 45.92
N LEU A 66 3.21 -3.86 46.64
CA LEU A 66 2.01 -3.02 46.75
C LEU A 66 2.12 -2.13 48.01
N TRP A 67 1.91 -0.83 47.83
CA TRP A 67 2.10 0.18 48.87
C TRP A 67 0.86 1.09 48.99
N GLU A 68 0.55 1.55 50.19
CA GLU A 68 -0.57 2.47 50.47
C GLU A 68 -0.21 3.51 51.53
N GLY A 69 -0.71 4.73 51.37
CA GLY A 69 -0.57 5.78 52.38
C GLY A 69 -1.61 6.88 52.20
N GLU A 70 -1.78 7.69 53.24
CA GLU A 70 -2.71 8.82 53.26
C GLU A 70 -1.96 10.13 53.04
N LEU A 71 -2.51 10.96 52.17
CA LEU A 71 -2.09 12.33 51.91
C LEU A 71 -3.17 13.31 52.37
N PRO A 72 -2.80 14.44 53.00
CA PRO A 72 -3.75 15.50 53.28
C PRO A 72 -4.24 16.13 51.95
N GLY A 73 -5.48 16.61 51.94
CA GLY A 73 -6.05 17.34 50.80
C GLY A 73 -7.27 16.67 50.16
N ARG A 74 -7.56 17.05 48.91
CA ARG A 74 -8.70 16.54 48.12
C ARG A 74 -8.27 16.31 46.68
N LEU A 75 -8.97 15.42 45.96
CA LEU A 75 -8.75 15.23 44.53
C LEU A 75 -9.15 16.48 43.72
N PRO A 76 -8.47 16.78 42.60
CA PRO A 76 -7.23 16.15 42.14
C PRO A 76 -6.03 16.60 42.99
N VAL A 77 -5.05 15.70 43.18
CA VAL A 77 -3.79 15.99 43.88
C VAL A 77 -2.60 15.62 42.98
N ALA A 78 -1.64 16.53 42.85
CA ALA A 78 -0.44 16.32 42.06
C ALA A 78 0.74 15.97 42.96
N TYR A 79 1.41 14.86 42.66
CA TYR A 79 2.50 14.33 43.46
C TYR A 79 3.43 13.46 42.62
N ARG A 80 4.61 13.20 43.17
CA ARG A 80 5.57 12.19 42.68
C ARG A 80 5.72 11.07 43.70
N VAL A 81 6.17 9.92 43.21
CA VAL A 81 6.49 8.76 44.03
C VAL A 81 8.00 8.64 44.09
N ARG A 82 8.56 8.69 45.30
CA ARG A 82 9.96 8.41 45.56
C ARG A 82 10.09 6.96 46.01
N ALA A 83 10.80 6.15 45.23
CA ALA A 83 11.00 4.73 45.49
C ALA A 83 12.49 4.38 45.58
N SER A 84 12.85 3.63 46.62
CA SER A 84 14.21 3.09 46.81
C SER A 84 14.21 1.60 46.51
N TYR A 85 15.23 1.14 45.78
CA TYR A 85 15.47 -0.25 45.40
C TYR A 85 16.74 -0.79 46.06
N GLY A 86 16.91 -2.12 46.03
CA GLY A 86 18.11 -2.78 46.56
C GLY A 86 19.40 -2.18 45.97
N GLY A 87 20.43 -2.01 46.80
CA GLY A 87 21.70 -1.39 46.40
C GLY A 87 21.75 0.14 46.53
N GLY A 88 20.73 0.77 47.12
CA GLY A 88 20.72 2.20 47.42
C GLY A 88 20.31 3.10 46.25
N HIS A 89 19.73 2.53 45.19
CA HIS A 89 19.21 3.29 44.05
C HIS A 89 17.83 3.86 44.39
N THR A 90 17.69 5.19 44.39
CA THR A 90 16.42 5.89 44.62
C THR A 90 16.03 6.66 43.38
N VAL A 91 14.76 6.57 42.99
CA VAL A 91 14.16 7.29 41.86
C VAL A 91 12.94 8.08 42.31
N GLU A 92 12.69 9.21 41.65
CA GLU A 92 11.42 9.92 41.73
C GLU A 92 10.70 9.80 40.39
N ILE A 93 9.49 9.27 40.41
CA ILE A 93 8.67 9.01 39.23
C ILE A 93 7.29 9.63 39.39
N GLU A 94 6.65 9.94 38.26
CA GLU A 94 5.23 10.30 38.24
C GLU A 94 4.37 9.04 38.37
N ASP A 95 3.25 9.11 39.08
CA ASP A 95 2.29 7.99 39.15
C ASP A 95 1.42 7.97 37.87
N PRO A 96 1.48 6.93 37.03
CA PRO A 96 0.66 6.84 35.83
C PRO A 96 -0.86 6.84 36.12
N TYR A 97 -1.26 6.35 37.29
CA TYR A 97 -2.66 6.18 37.67
C TYR A 97 -3.30 7.43 38.27
N ARG A 98 -2.55 8.53 38.41
CA ARG A 98 -3.13 9.84 38.80
C ARG A 98 -3.77 10.59 37.62
N PHE A 99 -3.42 10.23 36.38
CA PHE A 99 -3.85 10.96 35.19
C PHE A 99 -5.26 10.53 34.72
N PRO A 100 -6.11 11.50 34.30
CA PRO A 100 -7.45 11.20 33.80
C PRO A 100 -7.41 10.46 32.46
N PRO A 101 -8.55 9.90 32.01
CA PRO A 101 -8.70 9.35 30.66
C PRO A 101 -8.34 10.38 29.58
N THR A 102 -7.79 9.94 28.46
CA THR A 102 -7.37 10.84 27.37
C THR A 102 -8.31 10.81 26.18
N LEU A 103 -9.04 9.71 25.99
CA LEU A 103 -10.11 9.60 25.01
C LEU A 103 -11.34 10.38 25.48
N SER A 104 -11.80 11.32 24.63
CA SER A 104 -13.03 12.07 24.90
C SER A 104 -14.28 11.20 24.70
N GLY A 105 -15.41 11.62 25.25
CA GLY A 105 -16.69 10.93 25.00
C GLY A 105 -17.07 10.90 23.51
N PHE A 106 -16.64 11.91 22.73
CA PHE A 106 -16.84 11.94 21.28
C PHE A 106 -15.95 10.93 20.55
N ASP A 107 -14.67 10.82 20.94
CA ASP A 107 -13.77 9.80 20.39
C ASP A 107 -14.34 8.40 20.63
N LEU A 108 -14.74 8.10 21.88
CA LEU A 108 -15.32 6.81 22.26
C LEU A 108 -16.61 6.48 21.48
N HIS A 109 -17.45 7.48 21.22
CA HIS A 109 -18.66 7.33 20.43
C HIS A 109 -18.34 6.97 18.97
N LEU A 110 -17.48 7.73 18.29
CA LEU A 110 -17.10 7.44 16.91
C LEU A 110 -16.40 6.08 16.76
N LEU A 111 -15.58 5.70 17.75
CA LEU A 111 -14.94 4.39 17.80
C LEU A 111 -15.97 3.27 17.93
N GLY A 112 -17.00 3.46 18.78
CA GLY A 112 -18.12 2.53 18.93
C GLY A 112 -19.01 2.43 17.68
N GLU A 113 -19.11 3.50 16.88
CA GLU A 113 -19.86 3.50 15.61
C GLU A 113 -19.04 2.99 14.42
N GLY A 114 -17.71 2.87 14.55
CA GLY A 114 -16.84 2.53 13.42
C GLY A 114 -16.77 3.64 12.37
N THR A 115 -16.80 4.91 12.81
CA THR A 115 -16.74 6.10 11.93
C THR A 115 -15.64 7.10 12.34
N HIS A 116 -14.69 6.68 13.16
CA HIS A 116 -13.53 7.49 13.54
C HIS A 116 -12.44 7.43 12.45
N TYR A 117 -12.52 8.29 11.44
CA TYR A 117 -11.60 8.26 10.28
C TYR A 117 -10.14 8.63 10.58
N ARG A 118 -9.89 9.35 11.68
CA ARG A 118 -8.55 9.62 12.21
C ARG A 118 -8.23 8.77 13.44
N ILE A 119 -8.66 7.50 13.42
CA ILE A 119 -8.50 6.58 14.57
C ILE A 119 -7.02 6.41 14.98
N TYR A 120 -6.12 6.51 14.01
CA TYR A 120 -4.67 6.48 14.21
C TYR A 120 -4.14 7.67 15.03
N ASP A 121 -4.91 8.73 15.27
CA ASP A 121 -4.52 9.83 16.19
C ASP A 121 -4.79 9.50 17.66
N LYS A 122 -5.51 8.41 17.92
CA LYS A 122 -6.06 8.07 19.23
C LYS A 122 -5.60 6.69 19.69
N LEU A 123 -5.63 5.70 18.80
CA LEU A 123 -5.07 4.37 19.06
C LEU A 123 -3.60 4.33 18.65
N GLY A 124 -2.83 3.49 19.33
CA GLY A 124 -1.38 3.40 19.17
C GLY A 124 -0.61 3.99 20.35
N ALA A 125 0.62 4.43 20.09
CA ALA A 125 1.46 5.14 21.03
C ALA A 125 1.68 6.59 20.59
N HIS A 126 1.23 7.54 21.40
CA HIS A 126 1.28 8.97 21.09
C HIS A 126 2.05 9.76 22.14
N ALA A 127 3.12 10.42 21.72
CA ALA A 127 3.83 11.35 22.60
C ALA A 127 2.87 12.48 23.03
N ALA A 128 2.77 12.71 24.33
CA ALA A 128 1.84 13.68 24.90
C ALA A 128 2.45 14.41 26.11
N THR A 129 1.91 15.58 26.42
CA THR A 129 2.21 16.31 27.65
C THR A 129 0.92 16.57 28.40
N LEU A 130 0.77 15.95 29.59
CA LEU A 130 -0.39 16.15 30.47
C LEU A 130 0.06 16.83 31.75
N GLU A 131 -0.59 17.94 32.12
CA GLU A 131 -0.26 18.70 33.34
C GLU A 131 1.24 19.06 33.44
N GLY A 132 1.90 19.35 32.32
CA GLY A 132 3.33 19.66 32.24
C GLY A 132 4.27 18.44 32.31
N VAL A 133 3.72 17.22 32.40
CA VAL A 133 4.48 15.97 32.42
C VAL A 133 4.52 15.37 31.03
N VAL A 134 5.73 15.10 30.53
CA VAL A 134 5.96 14.44 29.25
C VAL A 134 5.85 12.93 29.41
N GLY A 135 5.17 12.28 28.47
CA GLY A 135 5.02 10.83 28.43
C GLY A 135 4.39 10.36 27.13
N VAL A 136 3.84 9.14 27.16
CA VAL A 136 3.20 8.52 26.00
C VAL A 136 1.82 8.01 26.38
N ILE A 137 0.82 8.31 25.56
CA ILE A 137 -0.51 7.69 25.62
C ILE A 137 -0.45 6.40 24.82
N PHE A 138 -0.69 5.27 25.48
CA PHE A 138 -0.90 3.98 24.82
C PHE A 138 -2.39 3.69 24.78
N ALA A 139 -2.93 3.32 23.62
CA ALA A 139 -4.31 2.87 23.51
C ALA A 139 -4.48 1.74 22.49
N VAL A 140 -5.22 0.69 22.86
CA VAL A 140 -5.39 -0.51 22.03
C VAL A 140 -6.79 -1.12 22.19
N TRP A 141 -7.34 -1.62 21.10
CA TRP A 141 -8.63 -2.29 21.09
C TRP A 141 -8.46 -3.80 21.40
N ALA A 142 -9.04 -4.25 22.51
CA ALA A 142 -8.99 -5.64 22.97
C ALA A 142 -10.21 -5.96 23.87
N PRO A 143 -11.43 -5.95 23.31
CA PRO A 143 -12.68 -5.96 24.07
C PRO A 143 -12.88 -7.21 24.93
N ASN A 144 -12.30 -8.34 24.53
CA ASN A 144 -12.47 -9.62 25.23
C ASN A 144 -11.31 -9.93 26.19
N ALA A 145 -10.31 -9.06 26.28
CA ALA A 145 -9.22 -9.22 27.24
C ALA A 145 -9.75 -9.15 28.69
N LYS A 146 -9.12 -9.93 29.58
CA LYS A 146 -9.28 -9.78 31.03
C LYS A 146 -8.45 -8.60 31.53
N ARG A 147 -7.27 -8.39 30.94
CA ARG A 147 -6.33 -7.30 31.25
C ARG A 147 -5.42 -7.06 30.06
N VAL A 148 -5.06 -5.80 29.85
CA VAL A 148 -4.00 -5.39 28.93
C VAL A 148 -2.97 -4.57 29.69
N SER A 149 -1.69 -4.78 29.42
CA SER A 149 -0.59 -4.00 29.99
C SER A 149 0.39 -3.59 28.90
N VAL A 150 1.00 -2.41 29.04
CA VAL A 150 2.11 -2.00 28.18
C VAL A 150 3.42 -2.47 28.80
N VAL A 151 4.22 -3.16 28.00
CA VAL A 151 5.52 -3.69 28.39
C VAL A 151 6.59 -3.13 27.46
N GLY A 152 7.77 -2.86 28.00
CA GLY A 152 8.87 -2.30 27.23
C GLY A 152 10.16 -2.25 28.03
N ASP A 153 11.17 -1.57 27.47
CA ASP A 153 12.50 -1.51 28.07
C ASP A 153 12.50 -0.92 29.48
N TRP A 154 11.63 0.05 29.75
CA TRP A 154 11.56 0.79 31.02
C TRP A 154 11.03 -0.03 32.20
N ASN A 155 10.27 -1.10 31.95
CA ASN A 155 9.72 -1.97 33.01
C ASN A 155 10.24 -3.40 32.93
N GLY A 156 11.35 -3.63 32.22
CA GLY A 156 11.94 -4.95 32.08
C GLY A 156 10.99 -5.98 31.46
N TRP A 157 10.05 -5.51 30.63
CA TRP A 157 9.00 -6.31 30.02
C TRP A 157 8.05 -7.00 31.02
N ASP A 158 7.93 -6.50 32.25
CA ASP A 158 7.01 -7.01 33.27
C ASP A 158 5.61 -6.39 33.15
N GLY A 159 4.68 -7.18 32.63
CA GLY A 159 3.30 -6.74 32.43
C GLY A 159 2.53 -6.44 33.70
N ARG A 160 2.99 -6.84 34.89
CA ARG A 160 2.29 -6.47 36.15
C ARG A 160 2.42 -4.99 36.48
N SER A 161 3.42 -4.30 35.92
CA SER A 161 3.79 -2.94 36.32
C SER A 161 2.86 -1.85 35.76
N HIS A 162 2.42 -2.01 34.49
CA HIS A 162 1.67 -0.96 33.78
C HIS A 162 0.40 -1.48 33.10
N PRO A 163 -0.57 -2.09 33.84
CA PRO A 163 -1.89 -2.38 33.31
C PRO A 163 -2.68 -1.13 32.89
N LEU A 164 -3.37 -1.23 31.75
CA LEU A 164 -4.17 -0.17 31.15
C LEU A 164 -5.58 -0.08 31.77
N ARG A 165 -6.22 1.06 31.60
CA ARG A 165 -7.63 1.33 31.92
C ARG A 165 -8.53 0.79 30.82
N LEU A 166 -9.56 0.02 31.16
CA LEU A 166 -10.60 -0.40 30.20
C LEU A 166 -11.71 0.67 30.08
N HIS A 167 -12.06 1.01 28.85
CA HIS A 167 -13.29 1.71 28.46
C HIS A 167 -14.37 0.68 28.09
N PRO A 168 -15.29 0.34 29.00
CA PRO A 168 -16.20 -0.80 28.80
C PRO A 168 -17.19 -0.61 27.65
N GLY A 169 -17.48 0.63 27.25
CA GLY A 169 -18.43 0.93 26.18
C GLY A 169 -18.00 0.47 24.78
N ASN A 170 -16.69 0.35 24.54
CA ASN A 170 -16.14 -0.04 23.23
C ASN A 170 -14.94 -1.00 23.31
N GLY A 171 -14.51 -1.39 24.52
CA GLY A 171 -13.46 -2.38 24.71
C GLY A 171 -12.05 -1.88 24.42
N ILE A 172 -11.84 -0.57 24.52
CA ILE A 172 -10.54 0.07 24.33
C ILE A 172 -9.82 0.16 25.67
N TRP A 173 -8.53 -0.17 25.65
CA TRP A 173 -7.65 -0.05 26.80
C TRP A 173 -6.75 1.17 26.60
N GLU A 174 -6.56 2.03 27.61
CA GLU A 174 -5.62 3.16 27.53
C GLU A 174 -4.78 3.38 28.80
N LEU A 175 -3.61 3.99 28.65
CA LEU A 175 -2.79 4.50 29.75
C LEU A 175 -1.91 5.64 29.25
N PHE A 176 -1.91 6.78 29.96
CA PHE A 176 -0.82 7.74 29.86
C PHE A 176 0.32 7.30 30.77
N LEU A 177 1.49 7.07 30.20
CA LEU A 177 2.67 6.63 30.94
C LEU A 177 3.76 7.73 30.88
N PRO A 178 4.02 8.41 32.01
CA PRO A 178 5.06 9.42 32.11
C PRO A 178 6.47 8.88 31.85
N GLY A 179 7.35 9.73 31.34
CA GLY A 179 8.80 9.46 31.27
C GLY A 179 9.23 8.44 30.22
N VAL A 180 8.31 7.96 29.37
CA VAL A 180 8.66 7.10 28.22
C VAL A 180 9.24 7.98 27.10
N PRO A 181 10.49 7.75 26.65
CA PRO A 181 11.09 8.52 25.59
C PRO A 181 10.62 8.08 24.20
N GLU A 182 10.77 8.97 23.21
CA GLU A 182 10.73 8.57 21.79
C GLU A 182 11.83 7.53 21.52
N GLY A 183 11.55 6.58 20.63
CA GLY A 183 12.43 5.45 20.34
C GLY A 183 12.31 4.29 21.33
N ALA A 184 11.50 4.42 22.39
CA ALA A 184 11.27 3.33 23.34
C ALA A 184 10.56 2.14 22.64
N ARG A 185 11.07 0.93 22.88
CA ARG A 185 10.45 -0.30 22.39
C ARG A 185 9.36 -0.76 23.33
N TYR A 186 8.24 -1.19 22.76
CA TYR A 186 7.10 -1.66 23.53
C TYR A 186 6.28 -2.73 22.81
N LYS A 187 5.48 -3.44 23.61
CA LYS A 187 4.41 -4.36 23.18
C LYS A 187 3.25 -4.29 24.18
N PHE A 188 2.15 -4.94 23.82
CA PHE A 188 1.05 -5.21 24.73
C PHE A 188 1.13 -6.65 25.26
N GLU A 189 1.12 -6.80 26.58
CA GLU A 189 0.82 -8.06 27.23
C GLU A 189 -0.69 -8.15 27.44
N ILE A 190 -1.32 -9.18 26.86
CA ILE A 190 -2.76 -9.38 26.92
C ILE A 190 -3.06 -10.67 27.67
N VAL A 191 -3.84 -10.57 28.73
CA VAL A 191 -4.38 -11.74 29.45
C VAL A 191 -5.78 -12.01 28.93
N SER A 192 -5.97 -13.17 28.30
CA SER A 192 -7.28 -13.61 27.82
C SER A 192 -8.23 -13.96 28.97
N ARG A 193 -9.54 -13.89 28.73
CA ARG A 193 -10.54 -14.36 29.71
C ARG A 193 -10.52 -15.88 29.92
N SER A 194 -10.04 -16.65 28.95
CA SER A 194 -9.85 -18.10 29.10
C SER A 194 -8.65 -18.44 30.00
N GLY A 195 -7.79 -17.46 30.30
CA GLY A 195 -6.54 -17.69 31.03
C GLY A 195 -5.43 -18.33 30.19
N ALA A 196 -5.69 -18.62 28.91
CA ALA A 196 -4.67 -19.15 28.01
C ALA A 196 -3.60 -18.07 27.74
N PRO A 197 -2.30 -18.43 27.81
CA PRO A 197 -1.22 -17.50 27.53
C PRO A 197 -1.25 -17.05 26.07
N LEU A 198 -1.13 -15.75 25.85
CA LEU A 198 -0.96 -15.15 24.53
C LEU A 198 0.49 -14.68 24.36
N ALA A 199 0.97 -14.64 23.12
CA ALA A 199 2.23 -13.98 22.82
C ALA A 199 2.12 -12.47 23.07
N LEU A 200 3.23 -11.81 23.38
CA LEU A 200 3.29 -10.35 23.41
C LEU A 200 2.93 -9.79 22.04
N LYS A 201 1.94 -8.90 22.02
CA LYS A 201 1.39 -8.33 20.80
C LYS A 201 2.10 -7.04 20.44
N SER A 202 2.47 -6.93 19.17
CA SER A 202 2.86 -5.66 18.57
C SER A 202 1.63 -4.78 18.46
N ASP A 203 1.82 -3.48 18.48
CA ASP A 203 0.73 -2.51 18.38
C ASP A 203 0.16 -2.46 16.95
N PRO A 204 -1.14 -2.74 16.73
CA PRO A 204 -1.79 -2.61 15.43
C PRO A 204 -1.69 -1.20 14.80
N TYR A 205 -1.49 -0.19 15.65
CA TYR A 205 -1.38 1.22 15.29
C TYR A 205 0.05 1.76 15.52
N ALA A 206 1.06 0.89 15.61
CA ALA A 206 2.45 1.32 15.70
C ALA A 206 2.84 2.20 14.50
N PHE A 207 3.54 3.31 14.78
CA PHE A 207 4.16 4.16 13.76
C PHE A 207 5.59 3.75 13.43
N GLY A 208 6.20 2.89 14.24
CA GLY A 208 7.54 2.38 14.00
C GLY A 208 7.72 0.98 14.59
N PHE A 209 8.70 0.27 14.03
CA PHE A 209 9.13 -1.05 14.49
C PHE A 209 10.64 -1.06 14.65
N GLU A 210 11.15 -1.98 15.47
CA GLU A 210 12.58 -2.13 15.64
C GLU A 210 13.26 -2.69 14.37
N PRO A 211 14.51 -2.29 14.08
CA PRO A 211 15.14 -2.56 12.78
C PRO A 211 15.70 -3.98 12.61
N ASP A 212 15.98 -4.69 13.70
CA ASP A 212 16.63 -6.00 13.65
C ASP A 212 15.60 -7.10 13.40
N GLU A 213 15.69 -7.82 12.30
CA GLU A 213 14.95 -9.08 12.12
C GLU A 213 15.61 -10.19 12.95
N PRO A 214 14.87 -11.08 13.64
CA PRO A 214 13.41 -11.30 13.63
C PRO A 214 12.69 -10.60 14.80
N ARG A 215 13.18 -9.45 15.27
CA ARG A 215 12.56 -8.76 16.39
C ARG A 215 11.26 -8.06 15.95
N THR A 216 10.38 -7.81 16.91
CA THR A 216 8.93 -7.59 16.65
C THR A 216 8.29 -6.53 17.56
N ALA A 217 9.07 -5.80 18.35
CA ALA A 217 8.56 -4.72 19.17
C ALA A 217 8.18 -3.51 18.31
N SER A 218 7.07 -2.89 18.71
CA SER A 218 6.71 -1.56 18.24
C SER A 218 7.64 -0.53 18.88
N VAL A 219 7.79 0.62 18.23
CA VAL A 219 8.63 1.72 18.69
C VAL A 219 7.77 2.97 18.82
N VAL A 220 7.92 3.68 19.94
CA VAL A 220 7.29 4.99 20.13
C VAL A 220 7.93 5.96 19.15
N GLU A 221 7.19 6.33 18.11
CA GLU A 221 7.69 7.14 17.01
C GLU A 221 6.78 8.36 16.80
N ARG A 222 7.38 9.50 16.47
CA ARG A 222 6.66 10.73 16.18
C ARG A 222 6.60 10.99 14.68
N LEU A 223 5.42 11.32 14.18
CA LEU A 223 5.19 11.66 12.78
C LEU A 223 5.12 13.18 12.55
N ASP A 224 5.08 13.98 13.60
CA ASP A 224 5.07 15.44 13.50
C ASP A 224 6.48 16.02 13.30
N GLY A 225 6.55 17.29 12.90
CA GLY A 225 7.82 18.01 12.72
C GLY A 225 8.49 17.83 11.36
N PHE A 226 7.99 16.95 10.49
CA PHE A 226 8.44 16.88 9.10
C PHE A 226 7.92 18.08 8.29
N ALA A 227 8.82 18.75 7.57
CA ALA A 227 8.51 19.93 6.78
C ALA A 227 8.36 19.57 5.29
N TRP A 228 7.13 19.32 4.86
CA TRP A 228 6.79 19.03 3.46
C TRP A 228 7.07 20.21 2.52
N GLY A 229 7.55 19.92 1.31
CA GLY A 229 7.83 20.85 0.23
C GLY A 229 6.96 20.62 -1.02
N ASP A 230 5.92 19.79 -0.92
CA ASP A 230 5.10 19.29 -2.03
C ASP A 230 3.75 20.01 -2.20
N GLY A 231 3.53 21.15 -1.54
CA GLY A 231 2.24 21.86 -1.59
C GLY A 231 1.75 22.20 -3.00
N ALA A 232 2.66 22.49 -3.94
CA ALA A 232 2.32 22.72 -5.35
C ALA A 232 1.85 21.43 -6.05
N TRP A 233 2.42 20.27 -5.69
CA TRP A 233 1.99 18.97 -6.20
C TRP A 233 0.57 18.64 -5.71
N LEU A 234 0.33 18.75 -4.40
CA LEU A 234 -0.98 18.44 -3.80
C LEU A 234 -2.10 19.33 -4.38
N ALA A 235 -1.81 20.60 -4.68
CA ALA A 235 -2.76 21.50 -5.34
C ALA A 235 -3.14 21.06 -6.76
N GLU A 236 -2.24 20.38 -7.49
CA GLU A 236 -2.46 19.89 -8.85
C GLU A 236 -2.83 18.40 -8.93
N ARG A 237 -2.74 17.65 -7.84
CA ARG A 237 -2.89 16.19 -7.79
C ARG A 237 -4.13 15.71 -8.55
N GLY A 238 -5.28 16.31 -8.29
CA GLY A 238 -6.53 15.92 -8.95
C GLY A 238 -6.51 16.05 -10.48
N ARG A 239 -5.84 17.08 -11.02
CA ARG A 239 -5.67 17.25 -12.47
C ARG A 239 -4.72 16.22 -13.06
N ARG A 240 -3.68 15.84 -12.31
CA ARG A 240 -2.64 14.89 -12.75
C ARG A 240 -3.11 13.44 -12.75
N GLN A 241 -4.11 13.12 -11.92
CA GLN A 241 -4.69 11.79 -11.81
C GLN A 241 -6.08 11.66 -12.46
N ALA A 242 -6.55 12.69 -13.16
CA ALA A 242 -7.82 12.65 -13.87
C ALA A 242 -7.85 11.54 -14.94
N LEU A 243 -9.03 11.03 -15.27
CA LEU A 243 -9.18 9.97 -16.28
C LEU A 243 -8.68 10.39 -17.66
N ASP A 244 -8.66 11.69 -17.97
CA ASP A 244 -8.15 12.24 -19.22
C ASP A 244 -6.67 12.69 -19.13
N ALA A 245 -6.02 12.52 -17.98
CA ALA A 245 -4.59 12.77 -17.79
C ALA A 245 -3.75 11.54 -18.21
N PRO A 246 -2.48 11.73 -18.60
CA PRO A 246 -1.59 10.62 -18.88
C PRO A 246 -1.15 9.95 -17.57
N MET A 247 -1.42 8.66 -17.44
CA MET A 247 -0.92 7.82 -16.33
C MET A 247 -0.05 6.68 -16.88
N SER A 248 1.26 6.79 -16.67
CA SER A 248 2.25 5.76 -16.94
C SER A 248 3.02 5.50 -15.64
N VAL A 249 2.83 4.30 -15.12
CA VAL A 249 3.23 3.85 -13.79
C VAL A 249 4.46 2.96 -13.90
N TYR A 250 5.49 3.28 -13.12
CA TYR A 250 6.64 2.41 -12.90
C TYR A 250 6.44 1.66 -11.58
N GLU A 251 6.16 0.36 -11.65
CA GLU A 251 5.92 -0.47 -10.46
C GLU A 251 7.28 -0.95 -9.89
N VAL A 252 7.48 -0.79 -8.58
CA VAL A 252 8.80 -0.94 -7.93
C VAL A 252 8.69 -1.67 -6.61
N HIS A 253 9.54 -2.69 -6.43
CA HIS A 253 9.85 -3.24 -5.11
C HIS A 253 11.14 -2.59 -4.57
N LEU A 254 11.01 -1.75 -3.54
CA LEU A 254 12.10 -0.88 -3.05
C LEU A 254 13.38 -1.66 -2.68
N GLY A 255 13.26 -2.82 -2.04
CA GLY A 255 14.41 -3.61 -1.57
C GLY A 255 15.21 -4.35 -2.64
N SER A 256 14.69 -4.43 -3.87
CA SER A 256 15.33 -5.17 -4.98
C SER A 256 15.51 -4.36 -6.26
N TRP A 257 15.03 -3.10 -6.29
CA TRP A 257 15.29 -2.20 -7.41
C TRP A 257 16.79 -1.94 -7.58
N ARG A 258 17.44 -1.46 -6.52
CA ARG A 258 18.89 -1.26 -6.42
C ARG A 258 19.36 -1.59 -5.01
N ARG A 259 20.57 -2.12 -4.93
CA ARG A 259 21.30 -2.35 -3.68
C ARG A 259 22.69 -1.72 -3.79
N MET A 260 23.45 -1.73 -2.69
CA MET A 260 24.84 -1.25 -2.66
C MET A 260 25.81 -2.45 -2.63
N PRO A 261 26.29 -2.97 -3.79
CA PRO A 261 27.25 -4.07 -3.82
C PRO A 261 28.53 -3.79 -3.03
N GLN A 262 28.99 -2.53 -3.02
CA GLN A 262 30.19 -2.11 -2.31
C GLN A 262 30.03 -2.18 -0.78
N GLU A 263 28.79 -2.27 -0.28
CA GLU A 263 28.45 -2.37 1.13
C GLU A 263 27.79 -3.73 1.46
N GLY A 264 28.18 -4.79 0.74
CA GLY A 264 27.69 -6.14 1.00
C GLY A 264 26.23 -6.35 0.60
N ASP A 265 25.82 -5.77 -0.54
CA ASP A 265 24.45 -5.81 -1.07
C ASP A 265 23.39 -5.27 -0.09
N ARG A 266 23.75 -4.25 0.69
CA ARG A 266 22.82 -3.52 1.57
C ARG A 266 21.65 -2.94 0.77
N PHE A 267 20.46 -2.94 1.35
CA PHE A 267 19.33 -2.15 0.87
C PHE A 267 19.67 -0.66 0.79
N LEU A 268 19.15 0.03 -0.21
CA LEU A 268 19.14 1.50 -0.19
C LEU A 268 18.22 2.00 0.92
N THR A 269 18.60 3.11 1.54
CA THR A 269 17.73 3.86 2.46
C THR A 269 16.64 4.61 1.68
N TYR A 270 15.55 4.99 2.33
CA TYR A 270 14.50 5.83 1.72
C TYR A 270 15.05 7.14 1.14
N GLN A 271 16.09 7.72 1.76
CA GLN A 271 16.72 8.94 1.24
C GLN A 271 17.48 8.65 -0.08
N GLU A 272 18.30 7.59 -0.11
CA GLU A 272 19.03 7.16 -1.31
C GLU A 272 18.07 6.73 -2.44
N LEU A 273 16.99 6.02 -2.09
CA LEU A 273 15.90 5.66 -3.00
C LEU A 273 15.21 6.91 -3.54
N GLY A 274 14.93 7.89 -2.68
CA GLY A 274 14.23 9.12 -3.05
C GLY A 274 14.99 9.95 -4.07
N ASP A 275 16.32 10.00 -3.95
CA ASP A 275 17.17 10.64 -4.97
C ASP A 275 17.20 9.84 -6.27
N GLN A 276 17.60 8.57 -6.18
CA GLN A 276 17.88 7.77 -7.37
C GLN A 276 16.61 7.45 -8.16
N LEU A 277 15.52 7.09 -7.49
CA LEU A 277 14.29 6.69 -8.14
C LEU A 277 13.55 7.89 -8.73
N ALA A 278 13.54 9.04 -8.04
CA ALA A 278 12.91 10.24 -8.58
C ALA A 278 13.63 10.72 -9.85
N ASP A 279 14.97 10.72 -9.85
CA ASP A 279 15.75 11.07 -11.04
C ASP A 279 15.53 10.06 -12.17
N TYR A 280 15.57 8.77 -11.88
CA TYR A 280 15.33 7.71 -12.88
C TYR A 280 13.93 7.77 -13.49
N ALA A 281 12.88 7.87 -12.67
CA ALA A 281 11.50 7.96 -13.14
C ALA A 281 11.26 9.21 -13.99
N THR A 282 11.93 10.32 -13.64
CA THR A 282 11.89 11.57 -14.41
C THR A 282 12.59 11.42 -15.76
N GLU A 283 13.79 10.84 -15.80
CA GLU A 283 14.54 10.58 -17.05
C GLU A 283 13.76 9.67 -18.01
N MET A 284 13.15 8.62 -17.46
CA MET A 284 12.27 7.69 -18.16
C MET A 284 10.89 8.27 -18.46
N ALA A 285 10.62 9.50 -18.01
CA ALA A 285 9.36 10.23 -18.21
C ALA A 285 8.08 9.54 -17.70
N PHE A 286 8.19 8.62 -16.73
CA PHE A 286 7.02 8.08 -16.03
C PHE A 286 6.26 9.19 -15.31
N THR A 287 4.96 9.01 -15.06
CA THR A 287 4.14 9.99 -14.33
C THR A 287 3.92 9.60 -12.88
N HIS A 288 3.96 8.30 -12.59
CA HIS A 288 3.79 7.75 -11.24
C HIS A 288 4.78 6.62 -11.00
N VAL A 289 5.08 6.38 -9.74
CA VAL A 289 5.67 5.14 -9.23
C VAL A 289 4.59 4.44 -8.40
N GLU A 290 4.43 3.14 -8.61
CA GLU A 290 3.63 2.27 -7.73
C GLU A 290 4.56 1.42 -6.90
N LEU A 291 4.44 1.50 -5.59
CA LEU A 291 5.27 0.74 -4.67
C LEU A 291 4.54 -0.54 -4.29
N LEU A 292 5.22 -1.70 -4.45
CA LEU A 292 4.83 -2.90 -3.70
C LEU A 292 4.75 -2.58 -2.20
N PRO A 293 3.99 -3.36 -1.40
CA PRO A 293 3.60 -2.92 -0.07
C PRO A 293 4.80 -2.54 0.80
N VAL A 294 4.80 -1.29 1.27
CA VAL A 294 5.86 -0.74 2.14
C VAL A 294 5.52 -0.84 3.61
N MET A 295 4.33 -1.31 3.97
CA MET A 295 3.93 -1.53 5.36
C MET A 295 4.86 -2.55 6.03
N GLU A 296 5.02 -2.47 7.36
CA GLU A 296 5.88 -3.42 8.06
C GLU A 296 5.34 -4.86 7.95
N HIS A 297 6.24 -5.77 7.58
CA HIS A 297 5.94 -7.18 7.31
C HIS A 297 7.10 -8.06 7.79
N PRO A 298 6.81 -9.22 8.41
CA PRO A 298 7.84 -10.02 9.09
C PRO A 298 8.70 -10.82 8.12
N PHE A 299 8.14 -11.23 6.98
CA PHE A 299 8.83 -12.06 6.00
C PHE A 299 9.09 -11.30 4.70
N TYR A 300 10.35 -10.97 4.45
CA TYR A 300 10.77 -10.23 3.25
C TYR A 300 10.34 -10.91 1.92
N GLY A 301 10.34 -12.26 1.89
CA GLY A 301 9.89 -13.02 0.73
C GLY A 301 8.39 -13.01 0.46
N SER A 302 7.59 -12.36 1.32
CA SER A 302 6.19 -12.02 1.01
C SER A 302 6.06 -10.80 0.10
N TRP A 303 7.17 -10.10 -0.19
CA TRP A 303 7.23 -8.86 -0.97
C TRP A 303 6.41 -7.70 -0.38
N GLY A 304 5.98 -7.85 0.88
CA GLY A 304 5.13 -6.90 1.59
C GLY A 304 3.67 -7.35 1.76
N TYR A 305 3.19 -8.33 0.99
CA TYR A 305 1.79 -8.75 0.99
C TYR A 305 1.34 -9.49 2.26
N GLN A 306 2.26 -9.81 3.17
CA GLN A 306 1.92 -10.35 4.49
C GLN A 306 2.17 -9.30 5.59
N THR A 307 1.37 -8.24 5.57
CA THR A 307 1.52 -7.07 6.45
C THR A 307 1.10 -7.34 7.91
N ILE A 308 1.89 -6.83 8.85
CA ILE A 308 1.57 -6.80 10.30
C ILE A 308 1.50 -5.38 10.87
N GLY A 309 2.35 -4.46 10.38
CA GLY A 309 2.43 -3.09 10.86
C GLY A 309 1.81 -2.14 9.86
N TYR A 310 0.48 -2.09 9.87
CA TYR A 310 -0.33 -1.34 8.91
C TYR A 310 -0.04 0.17 8.91
N HIS A 311 0.35 0.74 10.06
CA HIS A 311 0.56 2.18 10.26
C HIS A 311 2.04 2.59 10.27
N ALA A 312 2.94 1.75 9.77
CA ALA A 312 4.37 2.07 9.69
C ALA A 312 4.97 1.63 8.35
N PRO A 313 5.77 2.47 7.67
CA PRO A 313 6.64 2.00 6.62
C PRO A 313 7.68 1.06 7.21
N THR A 314 8.06 0.03 6.46
CA THR A 314 9.00 -0.99 6.92
C THR A 314 10.33 -0.36 7.32
N ARG A 315 10.87 -0.81 8.44
CA ARG A 315 12.09 -0.25 9.02
C ARG A 315 13.34 -0.57 8.18
N ARG A 316 13.25 -1.55 7.27
CA ARG A 316 14.34 -2.04 6.40
C ARG A 316 15.08 -0.93 5.64
N TYR A 317 14.40 0.16 5.30
CA TYR A 317 14.97 1.25 4.49
C TYR A 317 15.13 2.57 5.26
N GLY A 318 14.72 2.67 6.52
CA GLY A 318 14.81 3.93 7.28
C GLY A 318 13.66 4.13 8.23
N ARG A 319 13.57 5.34 8.81
CA ARG A 319 12.50 5.75 9.73
C ARG A 319 11.32 6.31 8.94
N PRO A 320 10.14 6.47 9.57
CA PRO A 320 9.00 7.14 8.95
C PRO A 320 9.28 8.49 8.30
N HIS A 321 10.05 9.38 8.94
CA HIS A 321 10.41 10.67 8.34
C HIS A 321 11.28 10.52 7.09
N ASP A 322 12.08 9.45 6.99
CA ASP A 322 12.85 9.17 5.77
C ASP A 322 11.92 8.75 4.62
N PHE A 323 10.84 8.02 4.91
CA PHE A 323 9.80 7.72 3.92
C PHE A 323 8.98 8.95 3.52
N MET A 324 8.67 9.86 4.44
CA MET A 324 8.08 11.17 4.10
C MET A 324 9.00 11.96 3.16
N ALA A 325 10.30 11.98 3.45
CA ALA A 325 11.30 12.61 2.58
C ALA A 325 11.40 11.96 1.20
N PHE A 326 11.23 10.64 1.12
CA PHE A 326 11.13 9.91 -0.14
C PHE A 326 9.95 10.42 -0.97
N VAL A 327 8.74 10.44 -0.41
CA VAL A 327 7.53 10.90 -1.12
C VAL A 327 7.65 12.37 -1.54
N ASP A 328 8.13 13.25 -0.64
CA ASP A 328 8.34 14.68 -0.94
C ASP A 328 9.28 14.88 -2.15
N ARG A 329 10.36 14.09 -2.24
CA ARG A 329 11.30 14.15 -3.37
C ARG A 329 10.64 13.75 -4.68
N LEU A 330 9.83 12.69 -4.70
CA LEU A 330 9.10 12.27 -5.90
C LEU A 330 8.10 13.36 -6.35
N HIS A 331 7.32 13.92 -5.41
CA HIS A 331 6.36 14.99 -5.71
C HIS A 331 7.05 16.24 -6.26
N ARG A 332 8.18 16.65 -5.69
CA ARG A 332 8.96 17.81 -6.17
C ARG A 332 9.59 17.60 -7.54
N ARG A 333 9.74 16.34 -7.98
CA ARG A 333 10.10 15.96 -9.36
C ARG A 333 8.89 15.76 -10.27
N GLY A 334 7.68 15.93 -9.75
CA GLY A 334 6.44 15.80 -10.50
C GLY A 334 6.05 14.34 -10.78
N ILE A 335 6.45 13.42 -9.90
CA ILE A 335 6.12 11.99 -9.95
C ILE A 335 5.16 11.67 -8.81
N GLY A 336 4.01 11.06 -9.14
CA GLY A 336 3.06 10.61 -8.13
C GLY A 336 3.44 9.28 -7.50
N VAL A 337 2.96 9.02 -6.29
CA VAL A 337 3.23 7.80 -5.53
C VAL A 337 1.94 7.04 -5.27
N LEU A 338 1.81 5.87 -5.90
CA LEU A 338 0.78 4.88 -5.60
C LEU A 338 1.35 3.83 -4.65
N LEU A 339 0.50 3.30 -3.78
CA LEU A 339 0.90 2.28 -2.83
C LEU A 339 0.02 1.04 -2.94
N ASP A 340 0.64 -0.12 -3.07
CA ASP A 340 -0.04 -1.39 -2.89
C ASP A 340 -0.46 -1.52 -1.42
N TRP A 341 -1.77 -1.47 -1.22
CA TRP A 341 -2.42 -1.52 0.06
C TRP A 341 -3.11 -2.87 0.21
N VAL A 342 -2.90 -3.53 1.35
CA VAL A 342 -3.21 -4.96 1.54
C VAL A 342 -4.34 -5.15 2.57
N PRO A 343 -5.61 -4.87 2.23
CA PRO A 343 -6.75 -5.04 3.13
C PRO A 343 -7.37 -6.44 3.07
N ALA A 344 -6.93 -7.30 2.15
CA ALA A 344 -7.59 -8.58 1.90
C ALA A 344 -7.34 -9.60 3.01
N HIS A 345 -6.12 -9.61 3.57
CA HIS A 345 -5.67 -10.62 4.50
C HIS A 345 -4.46 -10.16 5.34
N PHE A 346 -4.12 -10.94 6.36
CA PHE A 346 -2.95 -10.73 7.22
C PHE A 346 -2.35 -12.08 7.68
N PRO A 347 -1.05 -12.16 8.01
CA PRO A 347 -0.41 -13.43 8.35
C PRO A 347 -0.78 -13.94 9.76
N MET A 348 -0.43 -15.20 10.05
CA MET A 348 -0.77 -15.87 11.31
C MET A 348 0.23 -15.64 12.45
N ASP A 349 1.22 -14.77 12.24
CA ASP A 349 2.25 -14.45 13.22
C ASP A 349 1.65 -14.09 14.59
N SER A 350 2.13 -14.78 15.62
CA SER A 350 1.56 -14.68 16.98
C SER A 350 1.69 -13.29 17.60
N HIS A 351 2.69 -12.51 17.18
CA HIS A 351 2.91 -11.13 17.60
C HIS A 351 2.02 -10.12 16.85
N GLY A 352 1.35 -10.53 15.77
CA GLY A 352 0.46 -9.70 14.96
C GLY A 352 -1.01 -9.80 15.37
N LEU A 353 -1.91 -9.56 14.42
CA LEU A 353 -3.37 -9.43 14.63
C LEU A 353 -4.09 -10.75 14.93
N ALA A 354 -3.49 -11.90 14.61
CA ALA A 354 -4.15 -13.19 14.76
C ALA A 354 -4.48 -13.49 16.23
N TYR A 355 -5.73 -13.87 16.51
CA TYR A 355 -6.23 -14.23 17.82
C TYR A 355 -5.90 -13.19 18.90
N PHE A 356 -6.03 -11.90 18.56
CA PHE A 356 -5.39 -10.77 19.23
C PHE A 356 -5.64 -10.71 20.74
N ASP A 357 -6.91 -10.80 21.16
CA ASP A 357 -7.35 -10.67 22.56
C ASP A 357 -7.78 -11.99 23.21
N GLY A 358 -7.39 -13.11 22.61
CA GLY A 358 -7.88 -14.44 22.98
C GLY A 358 -9.19 -14.82 22.28
N THR A 359 -9.60 -14.06 21.27
CA THR A 359 -10.71 -14.38 20.36
C THR A 359 -10.32 -14.09 18.91
N TYR A 360 -11.11 -14.57 17.96
CA TYR A 360 -11.03 -14.18 16.56
C TYR A 360 -11.57 -12.74 16.42
N LEU A 361 -10.69 -11.77 16.65
CA LEU A 361 -11.01 -10.35 16.81
C LEU A 361 -11.04 -9.64 15.46
N TYR A 362 -9.90 -9.65 14.76
CA TYR A 362 -9.72 -9.04 13.45
C TYR A 362 -10.17 -9.98 12.33
N GLU A 363 -9.96 -11.28 12.51
CA GLU A 363 -10.41 -12.33 11.62
C GLU A 363 -11.79 -12.89 11.99
N HIS A 364 -12.43 -13.55 11.03
CA HIS A 364 -13.77 -14.11 11.26
C HIS A 364 -13.77 -15.31 12.22
N ALA A 365 -14.80 -15.42 13.06
CA ALA A 365 -14.91 -16.53 14.01
C ALA A 365 -15.30 -17.87 13.36
N ASP A 366 -15.93 -17.85 12.18
CA ASP A 366 -16.18 -19.06 11.39
C ASP A 366 -14.91 -19.47 10.62
N PRO A 367 -14.37 -20.68 10.83
CA PRO A 367 -13.14 -21.13 10.15
C PRO A 367 -13.25 -21.12 8.61
N ARG A 368 -14.45 -21.28 8.05
CA ARG A 368 -14.67 -21.28 6.59
C ARG A 368 -14.43 -19.91 5.96
N GLU A 369 -14.60 -18.85 6.74
CA GLU A 369 -14.38 -17.46 6.31
C GLU A 369 -13.07 -16.88 6.86
N ARG A 370 -12.44 -17.56 7.82
CA ARG A 370 -11.31 -17.02 8.57
C ARG A 370 -9.98 -17.09 7.82
N GLU A 371 -9.80 -18.07 6.94
CA GLU A 371 -8.51 -18.38 6.35
C GLU A 371 -8.56 -18.37 4.83
N HIS A 372 -7.51 -17.87 4.19
CA HIS A 372 -7.24 -18.18 2.78
C HIS A 372 -6.47 -19.50 2.69
N PRO A 373 -7.07 -20.56 2.14
CA PRO A 373 -6.47 -21.90 2.18
C PRO A 373 -5.17 -22.01 1.39
N ASP A 374 -5.07 -21.32 0.25
CA ASP A 374 -3.87 -21.37 -0.61
C ASP A 374 -2.69 -20.55 -0.06
N TRP A 375 -2.97 -19.56 0.79
CA TRP A 375 -1.96 -18.61 1.28
C TRP A 375 -1.55 -18.85 2.74
N GLY A 376 -2.35 -19.60 3.51
CA GLY A 376 -2.11 -19.82 4.93
C GLY A 376 -2.23 -18.53 5.76
N THR A 377 -3.09 -17.60 5.34
CA THR A 377 -3.28 -16.28 5.99
C THR A 377 -4.70 -16.13 6.54
N ARG A 378 -4.91 -15.13 7.40
CA ARG A 378 -6.21 -14.76 7.96
C ARG A 378 -6.93 -13.73 7.10
N VAL A 379 -8.24 -13.85 6.96
CA VAL A 379 -9.11 -12.88 6.29
C VAL A 379 -9.72 -11.94 7.32
N PHE A 380 -9.73 -10.64 7.04
CA PHE A 380 -10.38 -9.66 7.91
C PHE A 380 -11.89 -9.90 7.99
N ASN A 381 -12.46 -9.71 9.18
CA ASN A 381 -13.90 -9.69 9.38
C ASN A 381 -14.48 -8.32 8.99
N PHE A 382 -14.71 -8.11 7.70
CA PHE A 382 -15.24 -6.85 7.15
C PHE A 382 -16.62 -6.47 7.72
N GLY A 383 -17.39 -7.44 8.23
CA GLY A 383 -18.69 -7.21 8.85
C GLY A 383 -18.59 -6.58 10.25
N ARG A 384 -17.40 -6.58 10.86
CA ARG A 384 -17.16 -5.98 12.16
C ARG A 384 -16.76 -4.52 12.00
N ARG A 385 -17.59 -3.61 12.53
CA ARG A 385 -17.44 -2.16 12.39
C ARG A 385 -16.05 -1.64 12.80
N GLU A 386 -15.45 -2.18 13.86
CA GLU A 386 -14.14 -1.72 14.35
C GLU A 386 -13.01 -2.21 13.44
N VAL A 387 -13.16 -3.38 12.83
CA VAL A 387 -12.20 -3.91 11.84
C VAL A 387 -12.30 -3.12 10.54
N ALA A 388 -13.53 -2.84 10.08
CA ALA A 388 -13.75 -1.94 8.95
C ALA A 388 -13.16 -0.55 9.23
N ASN A 389 -13.35 0.01 10.43
CA ASN A 389 -12.76 1.30 10.82
C ASN A 389 -11.23 1.25 10.91
N PHE A 390 -10.64 0.15 11.39
CA PHE A 390 -9.18 -0.05 11.38
C PHE A 390 -8.64 0.09 9.96
N LEU A 391 -9.24 -0.62 8.99
CA LEU A 391 -8.80 -0.57 7.59
C LEU A 391 -9.10 0.77 6.92
N LEU A 392 -10.28 1.37 7.15
CA LEU A 392 -10.62 2.70 6.63
C LEU A 392 -9.65 3.76 7.16
N GLY A 393 -9.40 3.76 8.47
CA GLY A 393 -8.42 4.64 9.10
C GLY A 393 -7.02 4.43 8.52
N ASN A 394 -6.65 3.17 8.24
CA ASN A 394 -5.35 2.85 7.65
C ASN A 394 -5.19 3.37 6.22
N ALA A 395 -6.19 3.23 5.36
CA ALA A 395 -6.16 3.79 4.02
C ALA A 395 -5.95 5.32 4.06
N LEU A 396 -6.71 6.01 4.92
CA LEU A 396 -6.60 7.46 5.10
C LEU A 396 -5.29 7.88 5.74
N PHE A 397 -4.72 7.05 6.63
CA PHE A 397 -3.44 7.32 7.25
C PHE A 397 -2.32 7.49 6.21
N TRP A 398 -2.26 6.62 5.20
CA TRP A 398 -1.25 6.73 4.13
C TRP A 398 -1.44 7.98 3.28
N LEU A 399 -2.69 8.31 2.93
CA LEU A 399 -3.03 9.51 2.15
C LEU A 399 -2.77 10.82 2.93
N GLU A 400 -3.02 10.83 4.24
CA GLU A 400 -2.93 12.04 5.08
C GLU A 400 -1.54 12.25 5.68
N ARG A 401 -0.91 11.19 6.22
CA ARG A 401 0.37 11.29 6.94
C ARG A 401 1.59 11.18 6.05
N TYR A 402 1.48 10.44 4.95
CA TYR A 402 2.59 10.22 4.01
C TYR A 402 2.34 10.80 2.62
N HIS A 403 1.21 11.49 2.41
CA HIS A 403 0.86 12.18 1.17
C HIS A 403 0.80 11.28 -0.07
N VAL A 404 0.71 9.95 0.05
CA VAL A 404 0.60 9.08 -1.15
C VAL A 404 -0.62 9.49 -1.99
N ASP A 405 -0.52 9.38 -3.30
CA ASP A 405 -1.52 9.89 -4.23
C ASP A 405 -2.63 8.88 -4.53
N GLY A 406 -2.41 7.62 -4.22
CA GLY A 406 -3.43 6.59 -4.42
C GLY A 406 -3.07 5.24 -3.84
N LEU A 407 -4.08 4.37 -3.80
CA LEU A 407 -3.99 3.02 -3.24
C LEU A 407 -4.37 1.99 -4.31
N ARG A 408 -3.52 0.99 -4.51
CA ARG A 408 -3.83 -0.18 -5.33
C ARG A 408 -4.17 -1.35 -4.42
N VAL A 409 -5.32 -2.00 -4.67
CA VAL A 409 -5.79 -3.16 -3.89
C VAL A 409 -5.57 -4.42 -4.70
N ASP A 410 -4.70 -5.28 -4.18
CA ASP A 410 -4.43 -6.62 -4.68
C ASP A 410 -5.60 -7.58 -4.49
N ALA A 411 -5.75 -8.51 -5.43
CA ALA A 411 -6.63 -9.66 -5.31
C ALA A 411 -8.03 -9.35 -4.75
N VAL A 412 -8.71 -8.32 -5.28
CA VAL A 412 -10.06 -7.91 -4.85
C VAL A 412 -11.06 -9.08 -4.95
N ALA A 413 -10.84 -9.98 -5.91
CA ALA A 413 -11.60 -11.23 -6.04
C ALA A 413 -11.59 -12.08 -4.75
N SER A 414 -10.46 -12.10 -4.04
CA SER A 414 -10.32 -12.83 -2.77
C SER A 414 -11.20 -12.27 -1.65
N MET A 415 -11.52 -10.97 -1.73
CA MET A 415 -12.38 -10.28 -0.77
C MET A 415 -13.86 -10.48 -1.10
N ILE A 416 -14.24 -10.27 -2.36
CA ILE A 416 -15.66 -10.18 -2.77
C ILE A 416 -16.35 -11.54 -2.97
N TYR A 417 -15.62 -12.65 -2.92
CA TYR A 417 -16.16 -14.00 -3.03
C TYR A 417 -15.89 -14.86 -1.79
N ARG A 418 -16.96 -15.42 -1.23
CA ARG A 418 -16.90 -16.34 -0.09
C ARG A 418 -16.33 -17.71 -0.48
N ASP A 419 -16.39 -18.08 -1.76
CA ASP A 419 -15.89 -19.35 -2.31
C ASP A 419 -14.48 -19.25 -2.90
N TYR A 420 -13.80 -18.09 -2.78
CA TYR A 420 -12.47 -17.91 -3.34
C TYR A 420 -11.50 -18.98 -2.82
N SER A 421 -10.88 -19.73 -3.74
CA SER A 421 -9.99 -20.87 -3.45
C SER A 421 -10.58 -21.97 -2.54
N ARG A 422 -11.92 -22.11 -2.48
CA ARG A 422 -12.59 -23.11 -1.64
C ARG A 422 -13.42 -24.08 -2.47
N LYS A 423 -13.44 -25.36 -2.09
CA LYS A 423 -14.26 -26.37 -2.76
C LYS A 423 -15.72 -26.29 -2.30
N ALA A 424 -16.61 -26.93 -3.06
CA ALA A 424 -17.99 -27.10 -2.64
C ALA A 424 -18.07 -27.77 -1.25
N GLY A 425 -18.82 -27.16 -0.32
CA GLY A 425 -18.94 -27.62 1.07
C GLY A 425 -17.93 -27.00 2.04
N GLU A 426 -16.91 -26.28 1.56
CA GLU A 426 -15.89 -25.62 2.39
C GLU A 426 -16.18 -24.13 2.65
N TRP A 427 -17.28 -23.59 2.11
CA TRP A 427 -17.71 -22.20 2.27
C TRP A 427 -19.22 -22.11 2.56
N ILE A 428 -19.69 -20.94 2.99
CA ILE A 428 -21.13 -20.67 3.22
C ILE A 428 -21.65 -19.52 2.35
N PRO A 429 -22.89 -19.65 1.83
CA PRO A 429 -23.50 -18.58 1.07
C PRO A 429 -23.86 -17.38 1.94
N ASN A 430 -24.00 -16.23 1.29
CA ASN A 430 -24.54 -15.03 1.92
C ASN A 430 -26.04 -15.20 2.24
N VAL A 431 -26.62 -14.19 2.89
CA VAL A 431 -28.04 -14.18 3.32
C VAL A 431 -29.04 -14.33 2.17
N PHE A 432 -28.63 -14.13 0.91
CA PHE A 432 -29.45 -14.31 -0.28
C PHE A 432 -29.16 -15.61 -1.06
N GLY A 433 -28.30 -16.47 -0.53
CA GLY A 433 -27.92 -17.74 -1.16
C GLY A 433 -26.78 -17.64 -2.18
N GLY A 434 -26.23 -16.44 -2.40
CA GLY A 434 -25.13 -16.19 -3.34
C GLY A 434 -23.75 -16.40 -2.74
N ARG A 435 -22.72 -16.34 -3.59
CA ARG A 435 -21.30 -16.47 -3.20
C ARG A 435 -20.62 -15.15 -2.87
N GLU A 436 -21.32 -14.05 -3.09
CA GLU A 436 -20.81 -12.70 -2.91
C GLU A 436 -20.61 -12.41 -1.41
N ASN A 437 -19.44 -11.89 -1.05
CA ASN A 437 -19.14 -11.41 0.29
C ASN A 437 -19.69 -9.98 0.46
N LEU A 438 -20.93 -9.87 0.93
CA LEU A 438 -21.65 -8.60 1.02
C LEU A 438 -20.95 -7.61 1.96
N GLU A 439 -20.33 -8.11 3.02
CA GLU A 439 -19.58 -7.31 4.00
C GLU A 439 -18.34 -6.70 3.38
N ALA A 440 -17.56 -7.49 2.62
CA ALA A 440 -16.39 -6.98 1.90
C ALA A 440 -16.80 -5.98 0.80
N ILE A 441 -17.87 -6.26 0.06
CA ILE A 441 -18.39 -5.35 -0.97
C ILE A 441 -18.83 -4.01 -0.34
N ALA A 442 -19.55 -4.06 0.79
CA ALA A 442 -19.95 -2.86 1.52
C ALA A 442 -18.74 -2.07 2.02
N PHE A 443 -17.73 -2.76 2.54
CA PHE A 443 -16.46 -2.15 2.95
C PHE A 443 -15.76 -1.44 1.80
N LEU A 444 -15.58 -2.09 0.64
CA LEU A 444 -14.91 -1.50 -0.53
C LEU A 444 -15.66 -0.29 -1.08
N LYS A 445 -17.00 -0.35 -1.12
CA LYS A 445 -17.82 0.81 -1.47
C LYS A 445 -17.59 1.97 -0.51
N ARG A 446 -17.61 1.68 0.80
CA ARG A 446 -17.39 2.70 1.84
C ARG A 446 -15.98 3.28 1.79
N LEU A 447 -14.97 2.45 1.58
CA LEU A 447 -13.58 2.87 1.38
C LEU A 447 -13.49 3.93 0.29
N ASN A 448 -14.01 3.61 -0.90
CA ASN A 448 -13.94 4.52 -2.03
C ASN A 448 -14.71 5.83 -1.77
N GLU A 449 -15.93 5.77 -1.22
CA GLU A 449 -16.68 6.97 -0.82
C GLU A 449 -15.87 7.88 0.11
N VAL A 450 -15.25 7.30 1.13
CA VAL A 450 -14.50 8.05 2.14
C VAL A 450 -13.19 8.60 1.57
N VAL A 451 -12.44 7.81 0.79
CA VAL A 451 -11.20 8.25 0.14
C VAL A 451 -11.46 9.44 -0.78
N TYR A 452 -12.40 9.31 -1.73
CA TYR A 452 -12.69 10.40 -2.67
C TYR A 452 -13.36 11.60 -2.00
N GLY A 453 -14.13 11.39 -0.93
CA GLY A 453 -14.79 12.46 -0.19
C GLY A 453 -13.86 13.28 0.70
N THR A 454 -12.81 12.65 1.26
CA THR A 454 -11.89 13.31 2.21
C THR A 454 -10.57 13.73 1.59
N HIS A 455 -10.11 13.04 0.54
CA HIS A 455 -8.86 13.32 -0.15
C HIS A 455 -9.10 13.52 -1.66
N PRO A 456 -9.72 14.65 -2.06
CA PRO A 456 -9.95 14.94 -3.47
C PRO A 456 -8.68 14.82 -4.30
N GLY A 457 -8.84 14.22 -5.48
CA GLY A 457 -7.75 13.99 -6.41
C GLY A 457 -6.88 12.78 -6.11
N ALA A 458 -7.04 12.08 -4.98
CA ALA A 458 -6.46 10.75 -4.80
C ALA A 458 -7.13 9.73 -5.73
N VAL A 459 -6.47 8.60 -6.02
CA VAL A 459 -7.02 7.51 -6.83
C VAL A 459 -6.99 6.18 -6.12
N THR A 460 -7.92 5.30 -6.48
CA THR A 460 -7.94 3.89 -6.06
C THR A 460 -7.95 2.99 -7.27
N VAL A 461 -7.08 1.97 -7.26
CA VAL A 461 -6.90 1.01 -8.35
C VAL A 461 -7.22 -0.39 -7.84
N ALA A 462 -8.01 -1.16 -8.58
CA ALA A 462 -8.34 -2.53 -8.23
C ALA A 462 -7.68 -3.54 -9.16
N GLU A 463 -7.13 -4.60 -8.61
CA GLU A 463 -6.92 -5.86 -9.34
C GLU A 463 -8.05 -6.83 -9.02
N GLU A 464 -8.88 -7.13 -10.03
CA GLU A 464 -10.02 -8.01 -9.91
C GLU A 464 -10.07 -8.91 -11.16
N SER A 465 -10.04 -10.23 -10.96
CA SER A 465 -9.72 -11.23 -11.99
C SER A 465 -10.87 -12.16 -12.39
N THR A 466 -12.11 -11.91 -11.93
CA THR A 466 -13.29 -12.78 -12.15
C THR A 466 -14.41 -12.12 -12.97
N ALA A 467 -14.11 -10.99 -13.61
CA ALA A 467 -15.05 -10.21 -14.42
C ALA A 467 -16.23 -9.63 -13.63
N TRP A 468 -16.01 -9.25 -12.36
CA TRP A 468 -16.99 -8.47 -11.61
C TRP A 468 -17.29 -7.17 -12.39
N PRO A 469 -18.58 -6.81 -12.60
CA PRO A 469 -18.93 -5.63 -13.36
C PRO A 469 -18.85 -4.35 -12.52
N MET A 470 -18.57 -3.22 -13.17
CA MET A 470 -18.61 -1.89 -12.57
C MET A 470 -17.64 -1.74 -11.38
N VAL A 471 -16.47 -2.39 -11.43
CA VAL A 471 -15.42 -2.24 -10.40
C VAL A 471 -14.97 -0.78 -10.31
N SER A 472 -14.72 -0.16 -11.46
CA SER A 472 -14.22 1.21 -11.60
C SER A 472 -15.33 2.20 -11.98
N ARG A 473 -16.51 2.03 -11.39
CA ARG A 473 -17.67 2.91 -11.57
C ARG A 473 -18.17 3.44 -10.22
N PRO A 474 -18.81 4.61 -10.18
CA PRO A 474 -19.30 5.21 -8.94
C PRO A 474 -20.24 4.30 -8.14
N VAL A 475 -20.14 4.38 -6.81
CA VAL A 475 -20.96 3.58 -5.88
C VAL A 475 -22.46 3.82 -6.06
N HIS A 476 -22.87 5.07 -6.30
CA HIS A 476 -24.28 5.43 -6.50
C HIS A 476 -24.89 4.87 -7.80
N LEU A 477 -24.06 4.39 -8.73
CA LEU A 477 -24.49 3.66 -9.94
C LEU A 477 -24.43 2.13 -9.76
N GLY A 478 -24.09 1.65 -8.57
CA GLY A 478 -23.98 0.23 -8.24
C GLY A 478 -22.54 -0.32 -8.29
N GLY A 479 -21.56 0.47 -8.71
CA GLY A 479 -20.16 0.04 -8.80
C GLY A 479 -19.44 -0.11 -7.45
N LEU A 480 -18.23 -0.66 -7.46
CA LEU A 480 -17.40 -0.78 -6.24
C LEU A 480 -16.74 0.55 -5.83
N GLY A 481 -16.72 1.54 -6.73
CA GLY A 481 -16.23 2.88 -6.47
C GLY A 481 -14.75 3.11 -6.81
N PHE A 482 -14.03 2.12 -7.33
CA PHE A 482 -12.63 2.33 -7.73
C PHE A 482 -12.52 3.33 -8.88
N GLY A 483 -11.38 4.01 -8.98
CA GLY A 483 -11.10 4.92 -10.09
C GLY A 483 -10.67 4.17 -11.34
N LEU A 484 -9.87 3.11 -11.14
CA LEU A 484 -9.23 2.32 -12.19
C LEU A 484 -9.28 0.81 -11.86
N LYS A 485 -9.19 -0.03 -12.89
CA LYS A 485 -9.12 -1.50 -12.79
C LYS A 485 -7.96 -2.02 -13.64
N TRP A 486 -7.16 -2.96 -13.14
CA TRP A 486 -6.20 -3.69 -13.95
C TRP A 486 -6.90 -4.57 -15.01
N ASN A 487 -6.45 -4.48 -16.27
CA ASN A 487 -6.96 -5.28 -17.37
C ASN A 487 -6.20 -6.60 -17.49
N MET A 488 -6.51 -7.54 -16.59
CA MET A 488 -5.87 -8.86 -16.57
C MET A 488 -6.16 -9.67 -17.84
N GLY A 489 -7.34 -9.49 -18.45
CA GLY A 489 -7.71 -10.14 -19.71
C GLY A 489 -6.81 -9.70 -20.87
N TRP A 490 -6.61 -8.38 -21.04
CA TRP A 490 -5.67 -7.85 -22.03
C TRP A 490 -4.25 -8.35 -21.78
N MET A 491 -3.78 -8.31 -20.53
CA MET A 491 -2.43 -8.74 -20.17
C MET A 491 -2.21 -10.20 -20.58
N HIS A 492 -3.11 -11.10 -20.19
CA HIS A 492 -3.03 -12.52 -20.52
C HIS A 492 -3.05 -12.75 -22.03
N ASP A 493 -4.04 -12.21 -22.73
CA ASP A 493 -4.22 -12.42 -24.17
C ASP A 493 -3.02 -11.92 -24.97
N VAL A 494 -2.51 -10.73 -24.66
CA VAL A 494 -1.39 -10.12 -25.39
C VAL A 494 -0.08 -10.82 -25.07
N LEU A 495 0.23 -11.16 -23.82
CA LEU A 495 1.45 -11.92 -23.50
C LEU A 495 1.44 -13.31 -24.13
N GLU A 496 0.29 -14.00 -24.11
CA GLU A 496 0.17 -15.32 -24.76
C GLU A 496 0.32 -15.19 -26.29
N TYR A 497 -0.26 -14.16 -26.90
CA TYR A 497 -0.05 -13.87 -28.32
C TYR A 497 1.43 -13.61 -28.65
N MET A 498 2.09 -12.75 -27.87
CA MET A 498 3.49 -12.39 -28.10
C MET A 498 4.44 -13.56 -27.88
N GLY A 499 4.11 -14.48 -26.97
CA GLY A 499 4.89 -15.70 -26.72
C GLY A 499 4.79 -16.78 -27.81
N ASN A 500 3.85 -16.66 -28.75
CA ASN A 500 3.77 -17.56 -29.89
C ASN A 500 4.83 -17.24 -30.95
N GLU A 501 5.46 -18.29 -31.49
CA GLU A 501 6.25 -18.21 -32.73
C GLU A 501 5.48 -17.46 -33.82
N SER A 502 6.17 -16.57 -34.54
CA SER A 502 5.51 -15.60 -35.43
C SER A 502 4.61 -16.24 -36.50
N ILE A 503 4.95 -17.43 -36.98
CA ILE A 503 4.16 -18.19 -37.96
C ILE A 503 2.81 -18.68 -37.41
N HIS A 504 2.68 -18.85 -36.09
CA HIS A 504 1.45 -19.30 -35.45
C HIS A 504 0.50 -18.14 -35.09
N ARG A 505 0.99 -16.91 -35.05
CA ARG A 505 0.22 -15.73 -34.61
C ARG A 505 -1.07 -15.49 -35.40
N LYS A 506 -1.10 -15.86 -36.68
CA LYS A 506 -2.32 -15.76 -37.51
C LYS A 506 -3.51 -16.56 -36.96
N TYR A 507 -3.26 -17.68 -36.27
CA TYR A 507 -4.30 -18.53 -35.67
C TYR A 507 -4.82 -17.98 -34.34
N HIS A 508 -4.15 -16.97 -33.78
CA HIS A 508 -4.46 -16.38 -32.48
C HIS A 508 -4.70 -14.87 -32.57
N HIS A 509 -4.93 -14.34 -33.78
CA HIS A 509 -5.07 -12.90 -34.03
C HIS A 509 -6.16 -12.23 -33.17
N ASN A 510 -7.20 -12.99 -32.82
CA ASN A 510 -8.27 -12.55 -31.93
C ASN A 510 -7.76 -12.09 -30.54
N ARG A 511 -6.60 -12.57 -30.06
CA ARG A 511 -6.03 -12.15 -28.77
C ARG A 511 -5.60 -10.69 -28.76
N LEU A 512 -5.27 -10.11 -29.91
CA LEU A 512 -4.96 -8.68 -30.01
C LEU A 512 -6.22 -7.80 -30.05
N THR A 513 -7.36 -8.36 -30.49
CA THR A 513 -8.56 -7.58 -30.83
C THR A 513 -9.70 -7.78 -29.83
N PHE A 514 -9.75 -8.92 -29.13
CA PHE A 514 -10.83 -9.28 -28.21
C PHE A 514 -10.98 -8.27 -27.06
N GLY A 515 -9.86 -7.77 -26.53
CA GLY A 515 -9.86 -6.76 -25.46
C GLY A 515 -10.63 -5.48 -25.81
N MET A 516 -10.72 -5.11 -27.09
CA MET A 516 -11.48 -3.93 -27.54
C MET A 516 -13.00 -4.10 -27.40
N LEU A 517 -13.51 -5.33 -27.31
CA LEU A 517 -14.95 -5.57 -27.11
C LEU A 517 -15.44 -5.06 -25.74
N TYR A 518 -14.55 -5.02 -24.75
CA TYR A 518 -14.88 -4.59 -23.39
C TYR A 518 -14.02 -3.44 -22.88
N ALA A 519 -13.12 -2.85 -23.69
CA ALA A 519 -12.16 -1.84 -23.25
C ALA A 519 -12.76 -0.58 -22.57
N TRP A 520 -14.07 -0.34 -22.72
CA TRP A 520 -14.78 0.80 -22.12
C TRP A 520 -15.82 0.41 -21.07
N THR A 521 -15.90 -0.88 -20.70
CA THR A 521 -16.76 -1.30 -19.58
C THR A 521 -16.23 -0.81 -18.23
N GLU A 522 -14.91 -0.61 -18.15
CA GLU A 522 -14.17 -0.12 -16.98
C GLU A 522 -13.15 0.96 -17.40
N ASN A 523 -12.56 1.65 -16.43
CA ASN A 523 -11.40 2.51 -16.65
C ASN A 523 -10.13 1.68 -16.43
N PHE A 524 -9.56 1.16 -17.52
CA PHE A 524 -8.48 0.19 -17.42
C PHE A 524 -7.09 0.79 -17.25
N VAL A 525 -6.28 0.14 -16.41
CA VAL A 525 -4.81 0.13 -16.48
C VAL A 525 -4.39 -1.15 -17.20
N LEU A 526 -3.38 -1.08 -18.05
CA LEU A 526 -2.78 -2.21 -18.76
C LEU A 526 -1.54 -2.67 -17.97
N PRO A 527 -1.63 -3.76 -17.16
CA PRO A 527 -0.53 -4.13 -16.30
C PRO A 527 0.42 -5.10 -17.00
N LEU A 528 1.71 -4.81 -16.93
CA LEU A 528 2.78 -5.79 -17.04
C LEU A 528 3.54 -5.77 -15.70
N SER A 529 2.95 -6.40 -14.69
CA SER A 529 3.35 -6.28 -13.29
C SER A 529 4.41 -7.30 -12.85
N HIS A 530 4.84 -7.19 -11.60
CA HIS A 530 5.79 -8.10 -10.95
C HIS A 530 5.39 -9.58 -11.02
N ASP A 531 4.09 -9.88 -10.91
CA ASP A 531 3.56 -11.25 -10.97
C ASP A 531 3.79 -11.93 -12.32
N GLU A 532 4.04 -11.16 -13.37
CA GLU A 532 4.23 -11.70 -14.72
C GLU A 532 5.68 -12.06 -15.03
N VAL A 533 6.63 -11.78 -14.12
CA VAL A 533 8.07 -12.01 -14.36
C VAL A 533 8.74 -12.87 -13.28
N VAL A 534 7.97 -13.75 -12.65
CA VAL A 534 8.37 -14.63 -11.54
C VAL A 534 7.82 -16.06 -11.71
N TYR A 535 8.19 -16.96 -10.78
CA TYR A 535 7.64 -18.31 -10.64
C TYR A 535 7.69 -19.15 -11.93
N GLY A 536 8.74 -19.03 -12.73
CA GLY A 536 8.91 -19.78 -13.97
C GLY A 536 8.18 -19.18 -15.18
N LYS A 537 7.48 -18.03 -15.02
CA LYS A 537 6.81 -17.32 -16.12
C LYS A 537 7.79 -16.62 -17.06
N ARG A 538 9.08 -16.55 -16.74
CA ARG A 538 10.18 -15.84 -17.44
C ARG A 538 10.04 -14.32 -17.38
N SER A 539 11.16 -13.62 -17.59
CA SER A 539 11.16 -12.17 -17.85
C SER A 539 10.40 -11.83 -19.14
N LEU A 540 9.96 -10.59 -19.29
CA LEU A 540 9.29 -10.13 -20.52
C LEU A 540 10.15 -10.37 -21.77
N ALA A 541 11.46 -10.14 -21.70
CA ALA A 541 12.38 -10.39 -22.81
C ALA A 541 12.44 -11.88 -23.19
N ARG A 542 12.43 -12.79 -22.21
CA ARG A 542 12.48 -14.25 -22.45
C ARG A 542 11.14 -14.92 -22.72
N LYS A 543 10.03 -14.20 -22.61
CA LYS A 543 8.73 -14.62 -23.16
C LYS A 543 8.71 -14.53 -24.68
N MET A 544 9.49 -13.63 -25.27
CA MET A 544 9.50 -13.40 -26.70
C MET A 544 10.22 -14.53 -27.46
N PRO A 545 9.70 -14.98 -28.62
CA PRO A 545 10.32 -16.01 -29.44
C PRO A 545 11.45 -15.45 -30.34
N GLY A 546 12.22 -16.36 -30.93
CA GLY A 546 13.27 -16.05 -31.90
C GLY A 546 14.67 -15.88 -31.31
N ASP A 547 15.60 -15.41 -32.15
CA ASP A 547 16.96 -15.04 -31.75
C ASP A 547 16.99 -13.74 -30.92
N ASP A 548 18.17 -13.33 -30.44
CA ASP A 548 18.32 -12.12 -29.63
C ASP A 548 17.69 -10.88 -30.27
N TRP A 549 17.95 -10.65 -31.56
CA TRP A 549 17.40 -9.50 -32.26
C TRP A 549 15.87 -9.55 -32.30
N GLN A 550 15.30 -10.72 -32.64
CA GLN A 550 13.85 -10.92 -32.71
C GLN A 550 13.18 -10.82 -31.33
N ARG A 551 13.83 -11.31 -30.26
CA ARG A 551 13.30 -11.21 -28.90
C ARG A 551 13.14 -9.75 -28.47
N PHE A 552 14.17 -8.94 -28.68
CA PHE A 552 14.10 -7.52 -28.38
C PHE A 552 13.18 -6.76 -29.34
N ALA A 553 13.11 -7.13 -30.63
CA ALA A 553 12.15 -6.55 -31.56
C ALA A 553 10.70 -6.80 -31.12
N ASN A 554 10.38 -8.03 -30.73
CA ASN A 554 9.08 -8.38 -30.15
C ASN A 554 8.77 -7.58 -28.88
N LEU A 555 9.74 -7.42 -27.97
CA LEU A 555 9.54 -6.63 -26.76
C LEU A 555 9.26 -5.16 -27.07
N ARG A 556 10.00 -4.57 -28.01
CA ARG A 556 9.79 -3.19 -28.48
C ARG A 556 8.43 -3.03 -29.17
N LEU A 557 8.02 -4.00 -29.99
CA LEU A 557 6.70 -4.07 -30.61
C LEU A 557 5.57 -4.15 -29.57
N LEU A 558 5.73 -5.00 -28.54
CA LEU A 558 4.78 -5.08 -27.43
C LEU A 558 4.58 -3.71 -26.77
N TYR A 559 5.67 -3.00 -26.46
CA TYR A 559 5.57 -1.67 -25.84
C TYR A 559 4.98 -0.61 -26.77
N GLY A 560 5.37 -0.61 -28.05
CA GLY A 560 4.76 0.26 -29.06
C GLY A 560 3.26 0.00 -29.25
N PHE A 561 2.81 -1.25 -29.12
CA PHE A 561 1.39 -1.58 -29.13
C PHE A 561 0.70 -1.15 -27.83
N MET A 562 1.24 -1.52 -26.67
CA MET A 562 0.68 -1.24 -25.34
C MET A 562 0.49 0.25 -25.07
N TRP A 563 1.48 1.09 -25.41
CA TRP A 563 1.36 2.54 -25.17
C TRP A 563 0.32 3.21 -26.07
N ALA A 564 0.10 2.69 -27.29
CA ALA A 564 -0.94 3.17 -28.19
C ALA A 564 -2.32 2.58 -27.91
N TYR A 565 -2.42 1.42 -27.27
CA TYR A 565 -3.67 0.78 -26.87
C TYR A 565 -4.45 1.65 -25.85
N PRO A 566 -5.79 1.75 -25.89
CA PRO A 566 -6.58 2.47 -24.89
C PRO A 566 -6.38 1.95 -23.46
N GLY A 567 -6.19 2.86 -22.49
CA GLY A 567 -6.02 2.55 -21.07
C GLY A 567 -4.70 3.08 -20.49
N LYS A 568 -4.61 3.19 -19.16
CA LYS A 568 -3.41 3.67 -18.47
C LYS A 568 -2.30 2.60 -18.50
N LYS A 569 -1.04 2.97 -18.26
CA LYS A 569 0.12 2.07 -18.45
C LYS A 569 0.74 1.70 -17.11
N LEU A 570 1.08 0.43 -16.92
CA LEU A 570 1.90 -0.02 -15.78
C LEU A 570 2.97 -1.00 -16.26
N LEU A 571 4.21 -0.73 -15.88
CA LEU A 571 5.35 -1.58 -16.19
C LEU A 571 6.21 -1.79 -14.94
N PHE A 572 6.43 -3.06 -14.61
CA PHE A 572 7.32 -3.42 -13.51
C PHE A 572 8.79 -3.18 -13.83
N MET A 573 9.53 -2.76 -12.81
CA MET A 573 10.96 -2.55 -12.85
C MET A 573 11.72 -3.76 -13.43
N GLY A 574 12.73 -3.48 -14.25
CA GLY A 574 13.45 -4.49 -15.03
C GLY A 574 12.85 -4.68 -16.42
N GLY A 575 11.53 -4.51 -16.58
CA GLY A 575 10.87 -4.58 -17.88
C GLY A 575 11.35 -3.49 -18.84
N GLU A 576 11.58 -2.28 -18.34
CA GLU A 576 11.89 -1.10 -19.15
C GLU A 576 13.23 -1.17 -19.88
N PHE A 577 14.18 -1.99 -19.42
CA PHE A 577 15.43 -2.25 -20.13
C PHE A 577 15.55 -3.69 -20.63
N GLY A 578 14.45 -4.46 -20.56
CA GLY A 578 14.38 -5.84 -21.01
C GLY A 578 15.32 -6.75 -20.22
N GLN A 579 15.21 -6.75 -18.89
CA GLN A 579 15.96 -7.67 -18.03
C GLN A 579 15.83 -9.12 -18.51
N SER A 580 16.95 -9.83 -18.51
CA SER A 580 17.02 -11.19 -19.05
C SER A 580 16.46 -12.23 -18.09
N ASP A 581 16.84 -12.19 -16.82
CA ASP A 581 16.39 -13.16 -15.82
C ASP A 581 15.09 -12.71 -15.15
N GLU A 582 14.38 -13.67 -14.55
CA GLU A 582 13.20 -13.39 -13.72
C GLU A 582 13.54 -12.46 -12.57
N TRP A 583 12.54 -11.71 -12.11
CA TRP A 583 12.73 -10.87 -10.95
C TRP A 583 13.03 -11.74 -9.72
N ASN A 584 14.05 -11.32 -8.97
CA ASN A 584 14.44 -11.94 -7.72
C ASN A 584 14.53 -10.88 -6.63
N HIS A 585 13.59 -10.95 -5.68
CA HIS A 585 13.52 -10.02 -4.55
C HIS A 585 14.78 -10.01 -3.66
N ASP A 586 15.61 -11.07 -3.67
CA ASP A 586 16.84 -11.16 -2.88
C ASP A 586 18.05 -10.43 -3.49
N LYS A 587 17.91 -9.89 -4.71
CA LYS A 587 19.02 -9.25 -5.44
C LYS A 587 18.61 -7.91 -6.02
N SER A 588 19.60 -7.09 -6.39
CA SER A 588 19.38 -5.93 -7.24
C SER A 588 18.97 -6.38 -8.65
N LEU A 589 18.24 -5.53 -9.38
CA LEU A 589 18.07 -5.70 -10.82
C LEU A 589 19.42 -5.73 -11.56
N ASP A 590 19.44 -6.34 -12.74
CA ASP A 590 20.63 -6.57 -13.55
C ASP A 590 21.07 -5.31 -14.32
N TRP A 591 21.37 -4.22 -13.61
CA TRP A 591 21.72 -2.92 -14.22
C TRP A 591 22.91 -2.97 -15.18
N HIS A 592 23.82 -3.93 -14.99
CA HIS A 592 24.97 -4.18 -15.86
C HIS A 592 24.59 -4.53 -17.31
N LEU A 593 23.34 -4.97 -17.56
CA LEU A 593 22.82 -5.26 -18.90
C LEU A 593 22.75 -4.00 -19.79
N LEU A 594 22.64 -2.81 -19.21
CA LEU A 594 22.60 -1.55 -19.97
C LEU A 594 23.92 -1.24 -20.70
N ASP A 595 25.01 -1.88 -20.30
CA ASP A 595 26.32 -1.78 -20.95
C ASP A 595 26.58 -2.94 -21.94
N GLN A 596 25.61 -3.84 -22.11
CA GLN A 596 25.71 -4.99 -23.03
C GLN A 596 24.98 -4.73 -24.34
N GLY A 597 25.76 -4.64 -25.43
CA GLY A 597 25.23 -4.53 -26.78
C GLY A 597 24.25 -3.36 -26.96
N PRO A 598 23.47 -3.34 -28.06
CA PRO A 598 22.57 -2.24 -28.36
C PRO A 598 21.17 -2.41 -27.74
N TYR A 599 20.77 -3.63 -27.36
CA TYR A 599 19.36 -3.97 -27.18
C TYR A 599 18.75 -3.48 -25.87
N HIS A 600 19.38 -3.75 -24.71
CA HIS A 600 18.85 -3.35 -23.40
C HIS A 600 18.68 -1.83 -23.29
N ARG A 601 19.75 -1.09 -23.63
CA ARG A 601 19.71 0.37 -23.70
C ARG A 601 18.74 0.88 -24.77
N GLY A 602 18.60 0.15 -25.88
CA GLY A 602 17.63 0.45 -26.92
C GLY A 602 16.17 0.37 -26.43
N VAL A 603 15.82 -0.67 -25.67
CA VAL A 603 14.49 -0.82 -25.04
C VAL A 603 14.27 0.29 -24.00
N GLN A 604 15.27 0.58 -23.17
CA GLN A 604 15.18 1.66 -22.17
C GLN A 604 14.90 3.01 -22.82
N ARG A 605 15.63 3.34 -23.89
CA ARG A 605 15.39 4.56 -24.68
C ARG A 605 13.99 4.57 -25.28
N LEU A 606 13.53 3.45 -25.84
CA LEU A 606 12.19 3.33 -26.38
C LEU A 606 11.13 3.62 -25.32
N VAL A 607 11.22 3.02 -24.13
CA VAL A 607 10.23 3.27 -23.06
C VAL A 607 10.22 4.73 -22.63
N ALA A 608 11.39 5.36 -22.52
CA ALA A 608 11.49 6.79 -22.21
C ALA A 608 10.83 7.66 -23.30
N ASP A 609 11.05 7.34 -24.58
CA ASP A 609 10.42 8.06 -25.69
C ASP A 609 8.92 7.79 -25.80
N LEU A 610 8.47 6.54 -25.57
CA LEU A 610 7.05 6.19 -25.47
C LEU A 610 6.34 7.00 -24.39
N ASN A 611 6.96 7.15 -23.22
CA ASN A 611 6.43 7.96 -22.13
C ASN A 611 6.35 9.45 -22.49
N ARG A 612 7.39 10.01 -23.15
CA ARG A 612 7.35 11.39 -23.66
C ARG A 612 6.25 11.58 -24.70
N GLN A 613 6.07 10.63 -25.61
CA GLN A 613 5.03 10.65 -26.63
C GLN A 613 3.64 10.59 -26.00
N TYR A 614 3.43 9.66 -25.06
CA TYR A 614 2.17 9.48 -24.33
C TYR A 614 1.79 10.73 -23.53
N ARG A 615 2.74 11.39 -22.87
CA ARG A 615 2.48 12.63 -22.12
C ARG A 615 2.22 13.84 -23.01
N GLY A 616 2.89 13.90 -24.16
CA GLY A 616 2.86 15.06 -25.06
C GLY A 616 1.73 15.04 -26.09
N ARG A 617 0.96 13.94 -26.20
CA ARG A 617 -0.07 13.78 -27.23
C ARG A 617 -1.43 13.43 -26.62
N PRO A 618 -2.38 14.40 -26.61
CA PRO A 618 -3.72 14.18 -26.09
C PRO A 618 -4.43 12.94 -26.66
N SER A 619 -4.20 12.64 -27.95
CA SER A 619 -4.78 11.47 -28.61
C SER A 619 -4.48 10.14 -27.92
N LEU A 620 -3.34 10.03 -27.23
CA LEU A 620 -2.92 8.78 -26.61
C LEU A 620 -3.51 8.55 -25.22
N HIS A 621 -4.05 9.57 -24.55
CA HIS A 621 -4.51 9.45 -23.15
C HIS A 621 -5.84 10.12 -22.81
N GLN A 622 -6.24 11.18 -23.51
CA GLN A 622 -7.36 12.04 -23.11
C GLN A 622 -8.72 11.33 -23.15
N LEU A 623 -8.86 10.39 -24.08
CA LEU A 623 -10.08 9.63 -24.31
C LEU A 623 -9.86 8.13 -24.06
N ASP A 624 -8.91 7.74 -23.20
CA ASP A 624 -8.63 6.32 -22.86
C ASP A 624 -9.89 5.57 -22.40
N CYS A 625 -10.77 6.26 -21.66
CA CYS A 625 -11.99 5.70 -21.09
C CYS A 625 -13.26 6.02 -21.91
N GLU A 626 -13.11 6.57 -23.12
CA GLU A 626 -14.23 6.93 -24.01
C GLU A 626 -14.08 6.23 -25.37
N THR A 627 -15.16 5.65 -25.91
CA THR A 627 -15.13 4.92 -27.20
C THR A 627 -14.67 5.80 -28.36
N ALA A 628 -14.94 7.11 -28.30
CA ALA A 628 -14.53 8.09 -29.30
C ALA A 628 -12.99 8.22 -29.44
N GLY A 629 -12.22 7.76 -28.46
CA GLY A 629 -10.76 7.83 -28.46
C GLY A 629 -10.05 6.80 -29.35
N PHE A 630 -10.79 5.90 -30.00
CA PHE A 630 -10.23 4.77 -30.76
C PHE A 630 -11.06 4.43 -31.99
N ALA A 631 -10.39 4.04 -33.08
CA ALA A 631 -11.03 3.35 -34.20
C ALA A 631 -10.06 2.34 -34.84
N TRP A 632 -10.53 1.13 -35.13
CA TRP A 632 -9.80 0.22 -36.01
C TRP A 632 -9.74 0.81 -37.42
N MET A 633 -8.55 0.87 -38.01
CA MET A 633 -8.38 1.05 -39.45
C MET A 633 -8.47 -0.33 -40.10
N ASP A 634 -7.67 -1.28 -39.65
CA ASP A 634 -7.83 -2.70 -39.97
C ASP A 634 -7.34 -3.59 -38.82
N CYS A 635 -8.09 -4.65 -38.56
CA CYS A 635 -7.75 -5.67 -37.56
C CYS A 635 -8.08 -7.08 -38.08
N SER A 636 -8.19 -7.23 -39.40
CA SER A 636 -8.60 -8.47 -40.07
C SER A 636 -7.45 -9.16 -40.79
N ASP A 637 -6.31 -8.49 -41.00
CA ASP A 637 -5.11 -9.07 -41.63
C ASP A 637 -4.35 -10.03 -40.69
N ALA A 638 -5.04 -11.10 -40.30
CA ALA A 638 -4.50 -12.18 -39.48
C ALA A 638 -3.38 -12.92 -40.22
N ASP A 639 -3.51 -13.13 -41.53
CA ASP A 639 -2.54 -13.86 -42.36
C ASP A 639 -1.15 -13.22 -42.34
N GLN A 640 -1.07 -11.89 -42.30
CA GLN A 640 0.19 -11.16 -42.12
C GLN A 640 0.44 -10.74 -40.67
N SER A 641 -0.51 -11.00 -39.78
CA SER A 641 -0.50 -10.59 -38.37
C SER A 641 -0.21 -9.10 -38.22
N ILE A 642 -1.03 -8.29 -38.89
CA ILE A 642 -0.95 -6.84 -38.86
C ILE A 642 -2.24 -6.29 -38.24
N VAL A 643 -2.09 -5.27 -37.39
CA VAL A 643 -3.22 -4.44 -36.96
C VAL A 643 -2.88 -2.98 -37.17
N ALA A 644 -3.89 -2.19 -37.54
CA ALA A 644 -3.81 -0.77 -37.73
C ALA A 644 -5.00 -0.08 -37.05
N PHE A 645 -4.75 0.94 -36.25
CA PHE A 645 -5.80 1.70 -35.55
C PHE A 645 -5.43 3.16 -35.40
N ALA A 646 -6.45 3.99 -35.18
CA ALA A 646 -6.34 5.41 -34.87
C ALA A 646 -6.71 5.68 -33.41
N ARG A 647 -5.97 6.59 -32.80
CA ARG A 647 -6.23 7.18 -31.49
C ARG A 647 -6.57 8.66 -31.67
N PHE A 648 -7.58 9.12 -30.95
CA PHE A 648 -8.13 10.48 -31.08
C PHE A 648 -8.11 11.23 -29.75
N GLY A 649 -7.81 12.54 -29.82
CA GLY A 649 -8.03 13.48 -28.72
C GLY A 649 -9.34 14.23 -28.89
N ARG A 650 -9.63 15.17 -27.98
CA ARG A 650 -10.82 16.03 -28.06
C ARG A 650 -10.73 17.03 -29.23
N ALA A 651 -9.53 17.50 -29.57
CA ALA A 651 -9.37 18.40 -30.70
C ALA A 651 -9.36 17.61 -32.02
N PRO A 652 -10.01 18.09 -33.10
CA PRO A 652 -10.02 17.41 -34.41
C PRO A 652 -8.63 17.16 -35.02
N GLY A 653 -7.61 17.88 -34.55
CA GLY A 653 -6.21 17.73 -34.95
C GLY A 653 -5.46 16.60 -34.24
N ASP A 654 -5.92 16.18 -33.06
CA ASP A 654 -5.24 15.22 -32.21
C ASP A 654 -5.51 13.80 -32.71
N LEU A 655 -4.62 13.33 -33.57
CA LEU A 655 -4.73 12.03 -34.21
C LEU A 655 -3.37 11.33 -34.20
N THR A 656 -3.36 10.07 -33.75
CA THR A 656 -2.22 9.16 -33.91
C THR A 656 -2.70 7.89 -34.58
N VAL A 657 -2.11 7.50 -35.70
CA VAL A 657 -2.34 6.21 -36.36
C VAL A 657 -1.20 5.27 -35.98
N CYS A 658 -1.53 4.10 -35.43
CA CYS A 658 -0.60 3.06 -35.02
C CYS A 658 -0.76 1.86 -35.94
N VAL A 659 0.34 1.37 -36.51
CA VAL A 659 0.37 0.17 -37.36
C VAL A 659 1.44 -0.78 -36.83
N CYS A 660 1.04 -2.01 -36.52
CA CYS A 660 1.90 -3.01 -35.90
C CYS A 660 2.06 -4.22 -36.81
N ASN A 661 3.30 -4.60 -37.13
CA ASN A 661 3.64 -5.84 -37.84
C ASN A 661 4.17 -6.87 -36.84
N PHE A 662 3.39 -7.91 -36.56
CA PHE A 662 3.75 -8.96 -35.62
C PHE A 662 4.50 -10.14 -36.26
N THR A 663 5.13 -9.95 -37.42
CA THR A 663 5.99 -10.95 -38.07
C THR A 663 7.36 -10.38 -38.42
N PRO A 664 8.41 -11.22 -38.51
CA PRO A 664 9.74 -10.77 -38.94
C PRO A 664 9.82 -10.48 -40.44
N VAL A 665 8.71 -10.57 -41.17
CA VAL A 665 8.66 -10.30 -42.61
C VAL A 665 8.33 -8.82 -42.82
N PRO A 666 9.25 -7.99 -43.38
CA PRO A 666 8.95 -6.60 -43.70
C PRO A 666 7.89 -6.52 -44.81
N ARG A 667 7.08 -5.46 -44.79
CA ARG A 667 6.07 -5.20 -45.84
C ARG A 667 6.38 -3.89 -46.54
N HIS A 668 6.75 -3.97 -47.81
CA HIS A 668 6.96 -2.78 -48.64
C HIS A 668 5.67 -2.44 -49.37
N GLY A 669 5.31 -1.16 -49.42
CA GLY A 669 4.10 -0.72 -50.11
C GLY A 669 2.81 -1.19 -49.43
N TYR A 670 2.82 -1.38 -48.11
CA TYR A 670 1.63 -1.78 -47.37
C TYR A 670 0.70 -0.58 -47.19
N ARG A 671 -0.54 -0.68 -47.68
CA ARG A 671 -1.49 0.44 -47.67
C ARG A 671 -2.36 0.39 -46.43
N VAL A 672 -2.52 1.54 -45.77
CA VAL A 672 -3.37 1.69 -44.57
C VAL A 672 -4.29 2.87 -44.77
N GLY A 673 -5.59 2.69 -44.53
CA GLY A 673 -6.57 3.78 -44.55
C GLY A 673 -6.31 4.74 -43.40
N VAL A 674 -6.43 6.05 -43.66
CA VAL A 674 -6.25 7.10 -42.64
C VAL A 674 -7.42 8.07 -42.65
N PRO A 675 -7.83 8.62 -41.48
CA PRO A 675 -9.03 9.47 -41.38
C PRO A 675 -9.03 10.75 -42.22
N ARG A 676 -7.86 11.27 -42.59
CA ARG A 676 -7.72 12.52 -43.37
C ARG A 676 -6.48 12.50 -44.26
N GLY A 677 -6.45 13.38 -45.26
CA GLY A 677 -5.26 13.63 -46.07
C GLY A 677 -4.20 14.48 -45.36
N GLY A 678 -3.11 14.77 -46.08
CA GLY A 678 -2.00 15.59 -45.59
C GLY A 678 -0.74 14.77 -45.25
N PHE A 679 0.30 15.44 -44.76
CA PHE A 679 1.55 14.76 -44.39
C PHE A 679 1.43 14.13 -42.99
N TYR A 680 1.78 12.86 -42.90
CA TYR A 680 1.84 12.10 -41.67
C TYR A 680 3.31 11.86 -41.30
N ARG A 681 3.76 12.52 -40.24
CA ARG A 681 5.10 12.32 -39.70
C ARG A 681 5.18 10.97 -39.01
N GLU A 682 6.25 10.23 -39.26
CA GLU A 682 6.63 9.05 -38.46
C GLU A 682 7.15 9.54 -37.11
N ILE A 683 6.30 9.49 -36.09
CA ILE A 683 6.60 10.00 -34.75
C ILE A 683 7.21 8.95 -33.84
N LEU A 684 7.05 7.67 -34.19
CA LEU A 684 7.68 6.54 -33.56
C LEU A 684 7.86 5.41 -34.58
N ASN A 685 9.01 4.76 -34.53
CA ASN A 685 9.26 3.50 -35.21
C ASN A 685 10.12 2.62 -34.30
N THR A 686 9.54 1.54 -33.80
CA THR A 686 10.22 0.66 -32.83
C THR A 686 11.35 -0.17 -33.45
N ASP A 687 11.51 -0.14 -34.78
CA ASP A 687 12.62 -0.75 -35.50
C ASP A 687 13.78 0.22 -35.77
N SER A 688 13.72 1.46 -35.29
CA SER A 688 14.84 2.39 -35.45
C SER A 688 16.15 1.84 -34.83
N ALA A 689 17.28 2.13 -35.46
CA ALA A 689 18.61 1.79 -34.95
C ALA A 689 18.88 2.40 -33.56
N TYR A 690 18.23 3.51 -33.20
CA TYR A 690 18.32 4.09 -31.84
C TYR A 690 17.83 3.15 -30.74
N TYR A 691 16.93 2.22 -31.09
CA TYR A 691 16.37 1.21 -30.20
C TYR A 691 16.94 -0.20 -30.47
N GLY A 692 17.94 -0.31 -31.36
CA GLY A 692 18.55 -1.59 -31.75
C GLY A 692 17.73 -2.40 -32.77
N GLY A 693 16.90 -1.74 -33.59
CA GLY A 693 16.22 -2.38 -34.73
C GLY A 693 17.04 -2.33 -36.02
N SER A 694 16.42 -2.74 -37.14
CA SER A 694 17.05 -2.80 -38.47
C SER A 694 17.05 -1.49 -39.25
N ASP A 695 16.41 -0.45 -38.71
CA ASP A 695 16.27 0.90 -39.26
C ASP A 695 15.47 0.98 -40.58
N LEU A 696 14.63 -0.03 -40.85
CA LEU A 696 13.62 0.09 -41.90
C LEU A 696 12.53 1.06 -41.43
N GLY A 697 12.07 1.95 -42.31
CA GLY A 697 11.06 2.94 -41.98
C GLY A 697 10.64 3.78 -43.18
N ASN A 698 9.96 4.90 -42.93
CA ASN A 698 9.32 5.69 -43.99
C ASN A 698 10.04 7.03 -44.30
N GLY A 699 11.33 7.16 -43.98
CA GLY A 699 12.11 8.36 -44.31
C GLY A 699 11.61 9.65 -43.63
N GLY A 700 11.01 9.53 -42.45
CA GLY A 700 10.50 10.64 -41.65
C GLY A 700 8.98 10.87 -41.74
N GLY A 701 8.30 10.31 -42.74
CA GLY A 701 6.84 10.37 -42.84
C GLY A 701 6.32 10.08 -44.25
N VAL A 702 5.00 10.08 -44.40
CA VAL A 702 4.29 9.69 -45.62
C VAL A 702 3.14 10.65 -45.93
N VAL A 703 2.76 10.74 -47.20
CA VAL A 703 1.61 11.56 -47.62
C VAL A 703 0.35 10.70 -47.61
N GLY A 704 -0.71 11.22 -46.98
CA GLY A 704 -2.06 10.68 -47.06
C GLY A 704 -2.67 11.02 -48.42
N GLU A 705 -2.69 10.03 -49.32
CA GLU A 705 -3.23 10.13 -50.67
C GLU A 705 -4.77 10.03 -50.63
N ALA A 706 -5.46 10.72 -51.55
CA ALA A 706 -6.91 10.61 -51.72
C ALA A 706 -7.32 9.29 -52.41
N ILE A 707 -6.83 8.17 -51.89
CA ILE A 707 -7.11 6.81 -52.33
C ILE A 707 -7.86 6.10 -51.20
N PRO A 708 -9.15 5.77 -51.38
CA PRO A 708 -9.94 5.08 -50.37
C PRO A 708 -9.37 3.70 -50.04
N TRP A 709 -9.27 3.39 -48.75
CA TRP A 709 -8.77 2.10 -48.24
C TRP A 709 -9.29 1.87 -46.82
N HIS A 710 -9.53 0.62 -46.43
CA HIS A 710 -9.97 0.26 -45.06
C HIS A 710 -11.14 1.12 -44.51
N GLY A 711 -12.11 1.45 -45.37
CA GLY A 711 -13.27 2.28 -45.00
C GLY A 711 -12.98 3.77 -44.79
N GLN A 712 -11.75 4.23 -45.06
CA GLN A 712 -11.34 5.64 -44.99
C GLN A 712 -11.27 6.28 -46.38
N SER A 713 -11.40 7.61 -46.43
CA SER A 713 -11.34 8.39 -47.69
C SER A 713 -9.92 8.57 -48.22
N HIS A 714 -8.91 8.46 -47.35
CA HIS A 714 -7.50 8.60 -47.66
C HIS A 714 -6.72 7.37 -47.20
N SER A 715 -5.52 7.19 -47.75
CA SER A 715 -4.62 6.13 -47.31
C SER A 715 -3.15 6.56 -47.43
N VAL A 716 -2.31 5.89 -46.65
CA VAL A 716 -0.86 6.04 -46.70
C VAL A 716 -0.23 4.74 -47.21
N LEU A 717 0.89 4.86 -47.89
CA LEU A 717 1.68 3.73 -48.37
C LEU A 717 2.94 3.60 -47.50
N LEU A 718 3.06 2.49 -46.77
CA LEU A 718 4.10 2.29 -45.76
C LEU A 718 5.13 1.25 -46.17
N ALA A 719 6.37 1.48 -45.77
CA ALA A 719 7.34 0.43 -45.50
C ALA A 719 7.17 0.02 -44.02
N LEU A 720 6.48 -1.09 -43.78
CA LEU A 720 6.30 -1.64 -42.44
C LEU A 720 7.53 -2.47 -42.04
N PRO A 721 8.23 -2.09 -40.96
CA PRO A 721 9.40 -2.82 -40.51
C PRO A 721 9.04 -4.21 -39.94
N PRO A 722 10.01 -5.13 -39.86
CA PRO A 722 9.80 -6.44 -39.25
C PRO A 722 9.64 -6.31 -37.73
N LEU A 723 8.66 -7.01 -37.13
CA LEU A 723 8.42 -7.03 -35.69
C LEU A 723 8.40 -5.63 -35.06
N ALA A 724 7.58 -4.73 -35.60
CA ALA A 724 7.63 -3.32 -35.22
C ALA A 724 6.27 -2.64 -35.20
N ALA A 725 6.16 -1.64 -34.33
CA ALA A 725 5.08 -0.65 -34.31
C ALA A 725 5.58 0.66 -34.93
N VAL A 726 4.78 1.20 -35.86
CA VAL A 726 4.99 2.52 -36.47
C VAL A 726 3.83 3.40 -36.06
N TRP A 727 4.13 4.58 -35.50
CA TRP A 727 3.13 5.59 -35.19
C TRP A 727 3.29 6.79 -36.10
N LEU A 728 2.16 7.25 -36.62
CA LEU A 728 2.04 8.36 -37.53
C LEU A 728 1.16 9.42 -36.91
N ALA A 729 1.58 10.68 -36.95
CA ALA A 729 0.70 11.80 -36.61
C ALA A 729 0.68 12.82 -37.74
N PRO A 730 -0.48 13.43 -38.03
CA PRO A 730 -0.54 14.52 -38.98
C PRO A 730 0.38 15.67 -38.55
N SER A 731 1.11 16.24 -39.52
CA SER A 731 1.87 17.47 -39.36
C SER A 731 1.31 18.51 -40.31
N GLU A 732 1.29 19.78 -39.89
CA GLU A 732 1.23 20.86 -40.87
C GLU A 732 2.51 20.80 -41.72
N ALA A 733 2.34 20.98 -43.03
CA ALA A 733 3.41 20.88 -44.02
C ALA A 733 4.34 22.09 -43.99
#